data_AF-A0AB35MXC0-F1
#
_entry.id   AF-A0AB35MXC0-F1
#
_cell.length_a   1.000
_cell.length_b   1.000
_cell.length_c   1.000
_cell.angle_alpha   90.00
_cell.angle_beta   90.00
_cell.angle_gamma   90.00
#
_symmetry.space_group_name_H-M   'P 1'
#
loop_
_entity.id
_entity.type
_entity.pdbx_description
1 polymer ?
#
loop_
_entity_poly.entity_id
_entity_poly.type
_entity_poly.pdbx_seq_one_letter_code
_entity_poly.pdbx_strand_id
1 'polypeptide(L)'
;MTELLASFIASFSAESISNGFINLILLLLVSSIVLAVLGKAPRFTASTTNILTSLGILGTFAGIVVGLMDFDPQNIDGSIESLLGGLKTAFLTSLAGMAGSIFYKAALGLIPQKELEESKSVGPEEIFSVMSQQLQASTEQLNASNELLSAIKGDEDSSLTSQIKNLRTDINDGQRTLNDQFKQTTERNAEFQSTLWKKMDEFGELLSKSATEQVINALKEVIVDFNEKLTEQFGENFKRLDESVKKLVDWQENYRHQLEDMATKYQLGVDAISSTEKSVAHINERAEAIPVTMEKLHQVMELGHGQVTELEYRLEAFKDLRDKAVEAMPQIREQMDTTMNVIGDSVKAASTHYESMLNESQTIIDNFSSTANQSVDAMRTNLEEGATKLAQELTTSAEKISTQLADASEDFTQVTEEGVEDIKVSFEAGVKKIAEDLDTTTKEISTKLSASSQQFTTTTEESMNIMRTNLETGAQDISTQLRESAQDIGGKLAEASSDIQEQVGTATGGLSNVTNHLTDTTEQIRQHLEDSITELNGQLRVLVADIKDDSKETGRVLKEANQDLISSTKELQIETTSAISKLHDRLETTLEDVFQVQAQAIRRTFDSLEDQITESVGKTGSAVEKQVEVLDLQMQQELNRTISEMGEALATVTQQFTRDYKDLVREMNNVVSSRVA
;
A
#
# COMPACT_ATOMS: atom_id res chain seq x y z
N MET A 1 8.69 32.69 -27.82
CA MET A 1 8.76 32.95 -26.36
C MET A 1 9.60 31.91 -25.63
N THR A 2 9.52 30.62 -25.99
CA THR A 2 10.29 29.53 -25.39
C THR A 2 11.82 29.70 -25.51
N GLU A 3 12.36 30.09 -26.67
CA GLU A 3 13.82 30.29 -26.83
C GLU A 3 14.36 31.54 -26.11
N LEU A 4 13.56 32.60 -26.00
CA LEU A 4 13.92 33.79 -25.23
C LEU A 4 13.96 33.50 -23.72
N LEU A 5 13.01 32.70 -23.24
CA LEU A 5 12.94 32.30 -21.83
C LEU A 5 14.07 31.33 -21.49
N ALA A 6 14.37 30.37 -22.38
CA ALA A 6 15.47 29.44 -22.22
C ALA A 6 16.85 30.12 -22.26
N SER A 7 17.08 31.07 -23.18
CA SER A 7 18.34 31.83 -23.24
C SER A 7 18.53 32.76 -22.06
N PHE A 8 17.45 33.36 -21.55
CA PHE A 8 17.48 34.16 -20.32
C PHE A 8 17.80 33.31 -19.09
N ILE A 9 17.17 32.14 -18.96
CA ILE A 9 17.41 31.20 -17.85
C ILE A 9 18.81 30.58 -17.92
N ALA A 10 19.32 30.27 -19.13
CA ALA A 10 20.66 29.72 -19.36
C ALA A 10 21.79 30.71 -19.02
N SER A 11 21.50 32.01 -18.98
CA SER A 11 22.50 33.04 -18.67
C SER A 11 22.88 33.11 -17.18
N PHE A 12 22.15 32.40 -16.32
CA PHE A 12 22.38 32.37 -14.87
C PHE A 12 22.61 30.94 -14.38
N SER A 13 23.54 30.75 -13.44
CA SER A 13 23.74 29.46 -12.79
C SER A 13 22.55 29.08 -11.90
N ALA A 14 22.30 27.78 -11.70
CA ALA A 14 21.24 27.29 -10.82
C ALA A 14 21.35 27.84 -9.39
N GLU A 15 22.58 28.05 -8.91
CA GLU A 15 22.86 28.68 -7.62
C GLU A 15 22.44 30.16 -7.60
N SER A 16 22.70 30.91 -8.67
CA SER A 16 22.34 32.33 -8.77
C SER A 16 20.82 32.53 -8.77
N ILE A 17 20.10 31.67 -9.50
CA ILE A 17 18.63 31.69 -9.54
C ILE A 17 18.06 31.33 -8.17
N SER A 18 18.56 30.27 -7.55
CA SER A 18 18.11 29.82 -6.23
C SER A 18 18.34 30.88 -5.15
N ASN A 19 19.52 31.51 -5.13
CA ASN A 19 19.84 32.61 -4.23
C ASN A 19 18.96 33.84 -4.50
N GLY A 20 18.64 34.13 -5.76
CA GLY A 20 17.67 35.16 -6.14
C GLY A 20 16.29 34.92 -5.53
N PHE A 21 15.79 33.69 -5.61
CA PHE A 21 14.51 33.31 -4.98
C PHE A 21 14.56 33.39 -3.46
N ILE A 22 15.64 32.92 -2.82
CA ILE A 22 15.79 33.01 -1.35
C ILE A 22 15.80 34.47 -0.88
N ASN A 23 16.54 35.34 -1.57
CA ASN A 23 16.57 36.77 -1.26
C ASN A 23 15.19 37.43 -1.46
N LEU A 24 14.46 37.04 -2.50
CA LEU A 24 13.10 37.51 -2.76
C LEU A 24 12.11 37.05 -1.67
N ILE A 25 12.20 35.78 -1.24
CA ILE A 25 11.41 35.22 -0.12
C ILE A 25 11.69 36.01 1.16
N LEU A 26 12.96 36.29 1.47
CA LEU A 26 13.37 36.99 2.68
C LEU A 26 12.92 38.47 2.66
N LEU A 27 13.06 39.14 1.51
CA LEU A 27 12.58 40.52 1.32
C LEU A 27 11.05 40.59 1.47
N LEU A 28 10.33 39.65 0.86
CA LEU A 28 8.87 39.58 0.94
C LEU A 28 8.40 39.29 2.37
N LEU A 29 9.10 38.42 3.10
CA LEU A 29 8.84 38.13 4.51
C LEU A 29 9.04 39.35 5.39
N VAL A 30 10.17 40.05 5.27
CA VAL A 30 10.46 41.27 6.04
C VAL A 30 9.46 42.38 5.71
N SER A 31 9.20 42.63 4.42
CA SER A 31 8.22 43.61 3.97
C SER A 31 6.81 43.31 4.49
N SER A 32 6.40 42.04 4.46
CA SER A 32 5.08 41.62 4.96
C SER A 32 4.96 41.76 6.48
N ILE A 33 6.02 41.46 7.24
CA ILE A 33 6.04 41.68 8.70
C ILE A 33 5.96 43.18 9.01
N VAL A 34 6.73 44.01 8.31
CA VAL A 34 6.70 45.48 8.48
C VAL A 34 5.30 46.02 8.17
N LEU A 35 4.66 45.58 7.07
CA LEU A 35 3.30 45.97 6.70
C LEU A 35 2.24 45.48 7.70
N ALA A 36 2.41 44.26 8.24
CA ALA A 36 1.54 43.70 9.27
C ALA A 36 1.62 44.51 10.58
N VAL A 37 2.82 44.90 11.01
CA VAL A 37 3.04 45.75 12.20
C VAL A 37 2.52 47.18 11.98
N LEU A 38 2.66 47.73 10.77
CA LEU A 38 2.14 49.05 10.39
C LEU A 38 0.63 49.07 10.12
N GLY A 39 -0.06 47.92 10.13
CA GLY A 39 -1.51 47.80 9.90
C GLY A 39 -1.97 48.19 8.49
N LYS A 40 -1.09 48.11 7.47
CA LYS A 40 -1.40 48.48 6.08
C LYS A 40 -1.48 47.24 5.18
N ALA A 41 -2.35 47.30 4.16
CA ALA A 41 -2.55 46.23 3.16
C ALA A 41 -2.95 44.85 3.74
N PRO A 42 -4.07 44.74 4.48
CA PRO A 42 -4.49 43.51 5.18
C PRO A 42 -4.73 42.30 4.24
N ARG A 43 -5.16 42.56 3.00
CA ARG A 43 -5.32 41.50 1.99
C ARG A 43 -3.99 40.90 1.54
N PHE A 44 -2.93 41.72 1.47
CA PHE A 44 -1.60 41.27 1.10
C PHE A 44 -1.00 40.44 2.25
N THR A 45 -1.06 40.94 3.48
CA THR A 45 -0.54 40.26 4.67
C THR A 45 -1.24 38.93 4.96
N ALA A 46 -2.53 38.79 4.64
CA ALA A 46 -3.26 37.53 4.76
C ALA A 46 -2.86 36.48 3.70
N SER A 47 -2.46 36.93 2.51
CA SER A 47 -2.06 36.04 1.39
C SER A 47 -0.56 35.72 1.40
N THR A 48 0.26 36.46 2.16
CA THR A 48 1.72 36.28 2.26
C THR A 48 2.14 34.83 2.55
N THR A 49 1.45 34.11 3.45
CA THR A 49 1.78 32.70 3.77
C THR A 49 1.71 31.80 2.53
N ASN A 50 0.67 31.99 1.71
CA ASN A 50 0.51 31.23 0.47
C ASN A 50 1.53 31.67 -0.58
N ILE A 51 1.77 32.98 -0.71
CA ILE A 51 2.75 33.54 -1.65
C ILE A 51 4.17 33.03 -1.35
N LEU A 52 4.61 33.02 -0.10
CA LEU A 52 5.94 32.51 0.30
C LEU A 52 6.13 31.02 -0.06
N THR A 53 5.08 30.21 0.15
CA THR A 53 5.12 28.78 -0.16
C THR A 53 5.12 28.54 -1.67
N SER A 54 4.25 29.22 -2.41
CA SER A 54 4.21 29.13 -3.88
C SER A 54 5.51 29.62 -4.54
N LEU A 55 6.14 30.65 -3.99
CA LEU A 55 7.41 31.18 -4.50
C LEU A 55 8.59 30.24 -4.22
N GLY A 56 8.56 29.52 -3.09
CA GLY A 56 9.49 28.43 -2.79
C GLY A 56 9.33 27.24 -3.74
N ILE A 57 8.09 26.83 -4.02
CA ILE A 57 7.81 25.76 -5.01
C ILE A 57 8.30 26.17 -6.41
N LEU A 58 8.03 27.41 -6.82
CA LEU A 58 8.46 27.94 -8.11
C LEU A 58 10.00 28.02 -8.23
N GLY A 59 10.70 28.39 -7.15
CA GLY A 59 12.16 28.37 -7.08
C GLY A 59 12.74 26.97 -7.29
N THR A 60 12.12 25.93 -6.72
CA THR A 60 12.54 24.54 -6.93
C THR A 60 12.38 24.10 -8.37
N PHE A 61 11.24 24.40 -9.01
CA PHE A 61 11.06 24.09 -10.42
C PHE A 61 12.05 24.83 -11.32
N ALA A 62 12.32 26.10 -11.04
CA ALA A 62 13.30 26.89 -11.80
C ALA A 62 14.72 26.31 -11.67
N GLY A 63 15.15 25.93 -10.47
CA GLY A 63 16.48 25.35 -10.24
C GLY A 63 16.66 23.96 -10.88
N ILE A 64 15.62 23.13 -10.89
CA ILE A 64 15.65 21.83 -11.59
C ILE A 64 15.74 22.02 -13.11
N VAL A 65 14.98 22.96 -13.69
CA VAL A 65 15.02 23.25 -15.13
C VAL A 65 16.41 23.71 -15.57
N VAL A 66 17.08 24.56 -14.78
CA VAL A 66 18.46 25.01 -15.06
C VAL A 66 19.45 23.85 -14.94
N GLY A 67 19.32 23.00 -13.92
CA GLY A 67 20.17 21.82 -13.75
C GLY A 67 20.00 20.78 -14.87
N LEU A 68 18.82 20.72 -15.50
CA LEU A 68 18.56 19.86 -16.66
C LEU A 68 19.02 20.48 -17.99
N MET A 69 19.19 21.80 -18.06
CA MET A 69 19.67 22.47 -19.28
C MET A 69 21.17 22.25 -19.53
N ASP A 70 21.96 22.01 -18.48
CA ASP A 70 23.37 21.63 -18.55
C ASP A 70 23.60 20.11 -18.67
N PHE A 71 22.52 19.32 -18.82
CA PHE A 71 22.62 17.87 -18.91
C PHE A 71 23.04 17.44 -20.32
N ASP A 72 24.25 16.91 -20.45
CA ASP A 72 24.76 16.31 -21.68
C ASP A 72 24.63 14.77 -21.64
N PRO A 73 23.78 14.16 -22.50
CA PRO A 73 23.64 12.71 -22.58
C PRO A 73 24.93 11.97 -22.97
N GLN A 74 25.93 12.65 -23.53
CA GLN A 74 27.22 12.06 -23.91
C GLN A 74 28.26 12.08 -22.79
N ASN A 75 28.06 12.89 -21.75
CA ASN A 75 28.93 12.98 -20.58
C ASN A 75 28.11 12.92 -19.29
N ILE A 76 27.53 11.74 -19.03
CA ILE A 76 26.60 11.51 -17.92
C ILE A 76 27.27 11.81 -16.56
N ASP A 77 28.52 11.40 -16.36
CA ASP A 77 29.19 11.55 -15.07
C ASP A 77 29.41 13.03 -14.68
N GLY A 78 29.83 13.87 -15.63
CA GLY A 78 29.95 15.32 -15.39
C GLY A 78 28.60 16.04 -15.31
N SER A 79 27.60 15.54 -16.04
CA SER A 79 26.25 16.11 -16.05
C SER A 79 25.46 15.80 -14.77
N ILE A 80 25.72 14.66 -14.13
CA ILE A 80 25.12 14.30 -12.84
C ILE A 80 25.58 15.26 -11.73
N GLU A 81 26.85 15.63 -11.70
CA GLU A 81 27.38 16.55 -10.67
C GLU A 81 26.73 17.94 -10.77
N SER A 82 26.57 18.47 -11.98
CA SER A 82 25.86 19.74 -12.23
C SER A 82 24.37 19.65 -11.87
N LEU A 83 23.70 18.55 -12.24
CA LEU A 83 22.30 18.30 -11.90
C LEU A 83 22.08 18.19 -10.39
N LEU A 84 22.97 17.49 -9.67
CA LEU A 84 22.89 17.34 -8.22
C LEU A 84 23.09 18.69 -7.51
N GLY A 85 23.98 19.54 -8.03
CA GLY A 85 24.19 20.90 -7.54
C GLY A 85 22.94 21.79 -7.72
N GLY A 86 22.32 21.75 -8.91
CA GLY A 86 21.08 22.45 -9.20
C GLY A 86 19.90 21.97 -8.35
N LEU A 87 19.81 20.66 -8.14
CA LEU A 87 18.76 20.05 -7.32
C LEU A 87 18.93 20.36 -5.82
N LYS A 88 20.16 20.30 -5.29
CA LYS A 88 20.47 20.66 -3.90
C LYS A 88 20.09 22.11 -3.58
N THR A 89 20.41 23.03 -4.48
CA THR A 89 20.09 24.46 -4.31
C THR A 89 18.60 24.74 -4.52
N ALA A 90 17.96 24.05 -5.48
CA ALA A 90 16.51 24.11 -5.71
C ALA A 90 15.69 23.68 -4.49
N PHE A 91 16.08 22.62 -3.78
CA PHE A 91 15.39 22.16 -2.56
C PHE A 91 15.50 23.17 -1.40
N LEU A 92 16.62 23.88 -1.28
CA LEU A 92 16.80 24.92 -0.26
C LEU A 92 15.82 26.09 -0.44
N THR A 93 15.43 26.42 -1.68
CA THR A 93 14.45 27.48 -1.94
C THR A 93 13.03 27.13 -1.45
N SER A 94 12.59 25.87 -1.64
CA SER A 94 11.31 25.38 -1.13
C SER A 94 11.32 25.27 0.39
N LEU A 95 12.42 24.79 0.98
CA LEU A 95 12.60 24.80 2.43
C LEU A 95 12.51 26.22 3.00
N ALA A 96 13.16 27.19 2.36
CA ALA A 96 13.08 28.60 2.76
C ALA A 96 11.65 29.17 2.64
N GLY A 97 10.91 28.82 1.57
CA GLY A 97 9.53 29.25 1.36
C GLY A 97 8.56 28.68 2.41
N MET A 98 8.66 27.38 2.69
CA MET A 98 7.83 26.71 3.72
C MET A 98 8.21 27.14 5.14
N ALA A 99 9.51 27.23 5.46
CA ALA A 99 9.96 27.72 6.76
C ALA A 99 9.56 29.18 6.97
N GLY A 100 9.68 30.01 5.93
CA GLY A 100 9.25 31.41 5.95
C GLY A 100 7.74 31.56 6.14
N SER A 101 6.92 30.71 5.52
CA SER A 101 5.46 30.76 5.66
C SER A 101 4.98 30.36 7.06
N ILE A 102 5.62 29.33 7.64
CA ILE A 102 5.39 28.90 9.03
C ILE A 102 5.83 30.00 10.00
N PHE A 103 7.03 30.55 9.82
CA PHE A 103 7.55 31.63 10.66
C PHE A 103 6.66 32.87 10.61
N TYR A 104 6.22 33.27 9.41
CA TYR A 104 5.32 34.41 9.24
C TYR A 104 3.96 34.19 9.92
N LYS A 105 3.39 32.99 9.84
CA LYS A 105 2.14 32.64 10.53
C LYS A 105 2.29 32.67 12.05
N ALA A 106 3.42 32.21 12.59
CA ALA A 106 3.74 32.31 14.01
C ALA A 106 3.95 33.77 14.46
N ALA A 107 4.62 34.59 13.63
CA ALA A 107 4.84 36.00 13.91
C ALA A 107 3.53 36.82 13.92
N LEU A 108 2.60 36.54 13.01
CA LEU A 108 1.26 37.15 13.02
C LEU A 108 0.49 36.83 14.31
N GLY A 109 0.62 35.62 14.84
CA GLY A 109 -0.02 35.23 16.11
C GLY A 109 0.49 35.97 17.35
N LEU A 110 1.64 36.65 17.25
CA LEU A 110 2.24 37.44 18.33
C LEU A 110 1.93 38.94 18.23
N ILE A 111 1.33 39.40 17.12
CA ILE A 111 0.96 40.81 16.92
C ILE A 111 -0.50 40.98 17.38
N PRO A 112 -0.79 41.83 18.38
CA PRO A 112 -2.16 42.10 18.80
C PRO A 112 -2.89 42.89 17.72
N GLN A 113 -3.64 42.19 16.88
CA GLN A 113 -4.48 42.80 15.86
C GLN A 113 -5.84 43.17 16.46
N LYS A 114 -6.18 44.46 16.38
CA LYS A 114 -7.51 44.98 16.64
C LYS A 114 -8.48 44.31 15.67
N GLU A 115 -9.52 43.66 16.20
CA GLU A 115 -10.58 42.95 15.45
C GLU A 115 -10.98 43.75 14.20
N LEU A 116 -10.53 43.28 13.05
CA LEU A 116 -11.07 43.65 11.76
C LEU A 116 -12.05 42.53 11.40
N GLU A 117 -13.32 42.87 11.60
CA GLU A 117 -14.53 42.12 11.24
C GLU A 117 -14.26 40.83 10.45
N GLU A 118 -14.26 39.71 11.18
CA GLU A 118 -14.83 38.50 10.64
C GLU A 118 -16.25 38.84 10.18
N SER A 119 -16.46 38.68 8.87
CA SER A 119 -17.78 38.48 8.28
C SER A 119 -18.64 37.69 9.26
N LYS A 120 -19.65 38.36 9.84
CA LYS A 120 -20.64 37.80 10.74
C LYS A 120 -20.94 36.34 10.36
N SER A 121 -20.47 35.43 11.20
CA SER A 121 -21.06 34.11 11.30
C SER A 121 -22.51 34.32 11.71
N VAL A 122 -23.41 33.97 10.81
CA VAL A 122 -24.86 34.04 11.05
C VAL A 122 -25.15 33.12 12.24
N GLY A 123 -25.53 33.71 13.37
CA GLY A 123 -25.84 32.96 14.58
C GLY A 123 -27.18 32.22 14.45
N PRO A 124 -27.41 31.15 15.24
CA PRO A 124 -28.66 30.37 15.22
C PRO A 124 -29.93 31.21 15.42
N GLU A 125 -29.86 32.31 16.18
CA GLU A 125 -30.99 33.25 16.34
C GLU A 125 -31.30 34.08 15.08
N GLU A 126 -30.31 34.50 14.29
CA GLU A 126 -30.55 35.16 12.99
C GLU A 126 -31.04 34.14 11.96
N ILE A 127 -30.52 32.91 11.97
CA ILE A 127 -31.02 31.79 11.14
C ILE A 127 -32.46 31.43 11.52
N PHE A 128 -32.82 31.43 12.80
CA PHE A 128 -34.19 31.16 13.24
C PHE A 128 -35.14 32.30 12.85
N SER A 129 -34.68 33.56 12.90
CA SER A 129 -35.48 34.70 12.43
C SER A 129 -35.68 34.69 10.91
N VAL A 130 -34.65 34.32 10.13
CA VAL A 130 -34.72 34.22 8.68
C VAL A 130 -35.47 32.96 8.27
N MET A 131 -35.33 31.82 8.97
CA MET A 131 -36.10 30.61 8.71
C MET A 131 -37.56 30.75 9.10
N SER A 132 -37.89 31.48 10.18
CA SER A 132 -39.29 31.79 10.53
C SER A 132 -39.92 32.80 9.56
N GLN A 133 -39.16 33.80 9.12
CA GLN A 133 -39.58 34.73 8.07
C GLN A 133 -39.69 34.06 6.69
N GLN A 134 -38.83 33.10 6.39
CA GLN A 134 -38.88 32.25 5.18
C GLN A 134 -40.01 31.23 5.27
N LEU A 135 -40.30 30.66 6.44
CA LEU A 135 -41.47 29.79 6.64
C LEU A 135 -42.76 30.59 6.52
N GLN A 136 -42.79 31.83 7.02
CA GLN A 136 -43.95 32.71 6.92
C GLN A 136 -44.16 33.18 5.47
N ALA A 137 -43.09 33.55 4.76
CA ALA A 137 -43.13 33.88 3.33
C ALA A 137 -43.48 32.65 2.46
N SER A 138 -42.99 31.46 2.81
CA SER A 138 -43.32 30.19 2.13
C SER A 138 -44.75 29.73 2.44
N THR A 139 -45.27 30.03 3.65
CA THR A 139 -46.67 29.78 4.03
C THR A 139 -47.62 30.77 3.35
N GLU A 140 -47.25 32.05 3.22
CA GLU A 140 -47.97 33.05 2.43
C GLU A 140 -47.94 32.70 0.93
N GLN A 141 -46.83 32.17 0.42
CA GLN A 141 -46.71 31.69 -0.96
C GLN A 141 -47.50 30.40 -1.20
N LEU A 142 -47.59 29.49 -0.22
CA LEU A 142 -48.46 28.31 -0.28
C LEU A 142 -49.95 28.68 -0.19
N ASN A 143 -50.31 29.69 0.60
CA ASN A 143 -51.67 30.21 0.66
C ASN A 143 -52.07 30.93 -0.64
N ALA A 144 -51.17 31.72 -1.25
CA ALA A 144 -51.39 32.33 -2.57
C ALA A 144 -51.49 31.28 -3.70
N SER A 145 -50.71 30.19 -3.60
CA SER A 145 -50.79 29.05 -4.52
C SER A 145 -52.09 28.24 -4.35
N ASN A 146 -52.59 28.09 -3.11
CA ASN A 146 -53.90 27.49 -2.85
C ASN A 146 -55.07 28.41 -3.26
N GLU A 147 -54.92 29.73 -3.16
CA GLU A 147 -55.89 30.70 -3.68
C GLU A 147 -56.00 30.63 -5.20
N LEU A 148 -54.86 30.51 -5.91
CA LEU A 148 -54.81 30.23 -7.36
C LEU A 148 -55.45 28.90 -7.73
N LEU A 149 -55.22 27.84 -6.93
CA LEU A 149 -55.87 26.55 -7.14
C LEU A 149 -57.40 26.63 -6.92
N SER A 150 -57.86 27.46 -5.98
CA SER A 150 -59.29 27.73 -5.75
C SER A 150 -59.91 28.61 -6.84
N ALA A 151 -59.15 29.56 -7.41
CA ALA A 151 -59.58 30.41 -8.53
C ALA A 151 -59.64 29.63 -9.86
N ILE A 152 -58.86 28.55 -9.99
CA ILE A 152 -58.83 27.68 -11.17
C ILE A 152 -59.85 26.52 -11.05
N LYS A 153 -60.14 26.03 -9.84
CA LYS A 153 -61.00 24.85 -9.60
C LYS A 153 -62.38 25.14 -8.97
N GLY A 154 -62.62 26.38 -8.52
CA GLY A 154 -63.85 26.78 -7.82
C GLY A 154 -65.09 26.84 -8.72
N ASP A 155 -66.20 26.33 -8.21
CA ASP A 155 -67.52 26.22 -8.85
C ASP A 155 -68.39 27.50 -8.69
N GLU A 156 -67.78 28.63 -8.28
CA GLU A 156 -68.46 29.92 -8.15
C GLU A 156 -67.96 30.95 -9.19
N ASP A 157 -68.80 31.95 -9.45
CA ASP A 157 -68.83 32.90 -10.58
C ASP A 157 -67.53 33.67 -10.94
N SER A 158 -66.42 33.42 -10.25
CA SER A 158 -65.12 34.07 -10.48
C SER A 158 -64.04 33.19 -11.13
N SER A 159 -64.32 31.93 -11.47
CA SER A 159 -63.31 31.04 -12.12
C SER A 159 -63.06 31.39 -13.59
N LEU A 160 -61.84 31.12 -14.08
CA LEU A 160 -61.43 31.36 -15.48
C LEU A 160 -62.38 30.67 -16.49
N THR A 161 -62.93 29.52 -16.12
CA THR A 161 -63.91 28.78 -16.93
C THR A 161 -65.26 29.50 -17.00
N SER A 162 -65.70 30.14 -15.91
CA SER A 162 -66.92 30.97 -15.90
C SER A 162 -66.72 32.29 -16.66
N GLN A 163 -65.52 32.90 -16.55
CA GLN A 163 -65.18 34.09 -17.34
C GLN A 163 -65.13 33.81 -18.84
N ILE A 164 -64.60 32.66 -19.28
CA ILE A 164 -64.65 32.22 -20.69
C ILE A 164 -66.10 31.96 -21.15
N LYS A 165 -66.95 31.42 -20.28
CA LYS A 165 -68.38 31.22 -20.56
C LYS A 165 -69.13 32.57 -20.69
N ASN A 166 -68.83 33.53 -19.83
CA ASN A 166 -69.39 34.89 -19.90
C ASN A 166 -68.90 35.63 -21.15
N LEU A 167 -67.61 35.55 -21.49
CA LEU A 167 -67.07 36.08 -22.75
C LEU A 167 -67.75 35.47 -23.98
N ARG A 168 -68.02 34.16 -23.96
CA ARG A 168 -68.76 33.48 -25.04
C ARG A 168 -70.24 33.88 -25.10
N THR A 169 -70.81 34.30 -23.97
CA THR A 169 -72.19 34.79 -23.88
C THR A 169 -72.26 36.22 -24.39
N ASP A 170 -71.32 37.09 -23.99
CA ASP A 170 -71.17 38.46 -24.48
C ASP A 170 -70.89 38.51 -25.99
N ILE A 171 -70.08 37.59 -26.52
CA ILE A 171 -69.86 37.46 -27.98
C ILE A 171 -71.15 37.05 -28.70
N ASN A 172 -71.94 36.13 -28.14
CA ASN A 172 -73.23 35.73 -28.73
C ASN A 172 -74.29 36.84 -28.64
N ASP A 173 -74.34 37.60 -27.56
CA ASP A 173 -75.28 38.72 -27.40
C ASP A 173 -74.86 39.94 -28.23
N GLY A 174 -73.55 40.17 -28.41
CA GLY A 174 -73.01 41.13 -29.38
C GLY A 174 -73.39 40.77 -30.82
N GLN A 175 -73.32 39.47 -31.17
CA GLN A 175 -73.76 38.96 -32.47
C GLN A 175 -75.27 39.18 -32.70
N ARG A 176 -76.10 38.99 -31.67
CA ARG A 176 -77.55 39.25 -31.73
C ARG A 176 -77.87 40.73 -31.93
N THR A 177 -77.18 41.60 -31.21
CA THR A 177 -77.37 43.06 -31.29
C THR A 177 -76.98 43.61 -32.66
N LEU A 178 -75.90 43.09 -33.27
CA LEU A 178 -75.52 43.40 -34.64
C LEU A 178 -76.57 42.92 -35.66
N ASN A 179 -77.17 41.76 -35.43
CA ASN A 179 -78.20 41.21 -36.31
C ASN A 179 -79.51 42.02 -36.25
N ASP A 180 -79.89 42.52 -35.06
CA ASP A 180 -81.03 43.42 -34.88
C ASP A 180 -80.80 44.81 -35.51
N GLN A 181 -79.58 45.35 -35.44
CA GLN A 181 -79.22 46.57 -36.19
C GLN A 181 -79.28 46.39 -37.72
N PHE A 182 -78.90 45.21 -38.22
CA PHE A 182 -79.00 44.87 -39.65
C PHE A 182 -80.46 44.78 -40.11
N LYS A 183 -81.34 44.23 -39.25
CA LYS A 183 -82.77 44.10 -39.51
C LYS A 183 -83.46 45.47 -39.58
N GLN A 184 -83.13 46.37 -38.65
CA GLN A 184 -83.66 47.75 -38.61
C GLN A 184 -83.19 48.58 -39.82
N THR A 185 -81.99 48.32 -40.35
CA THR A 185 -81.47 48.98 -41.55
C THR A 185 -82.16 48.49 -42.83
N THR A 186 -82.56 47.21 -42.87
CA THR A 186 -83.27 46.60 -44.00
C THR A 186 -84.73 47.07 -44.08
N GLU A 187 -85.40 47.23 -42.94
CA GLU A 187 -86.77 47.78 -42.87
C GLU A 187 -86.82 49.25 -43.34
N ARG A 188 -85.83 50.08 -42.97
CA ARG A 188 -85.75 51.48 -43.42
C ARG A 188 -85.51 51.62 -44.94
N ASN A 189 -84.77 50.70 -45.54
CA ASN A 189 -84.56 50.67 -47.00
C ASN A 189 -85.83 50.27 -47.78
N ALA A 190 -86.67 49.40 -47.21
CA ALA A 190 -87.94 49.04 -47.82
C ALA A 190 -88.94 50.22 -47.84
N GLU A 191 -88.99 51.03 -46.77
CA GLU A 191 -89.81 52.26 -46.74
C GLU A 191 -89.33 53.32 -47.74
N PHE A 192 -88.02 53.47 -47.92
CA PHE A 192 -87.44 54.37 -48.92
C PHE A 192 -87.86 53.95 -50.35
N GLN A 193 -87.76 52.66 -50.68
CA GLN A 193 -88.14 52.14 -51.99
C GLN A 193 -89.63 52.38 -52.31
N SER A 194 -90.52 52.20 -51.32
CA SER A 194 -91.94 52.47 -51.49
C SER A 194 -92.23 53.96 -51.78
N THR A 195 -91.53 54.86 -51.07
CA THR A 195 -91.67 56.31 -51.27
C THR A 195 -91.15 56.75 -52.63
N LEU A 196 -90.09 56.10 -53.12
CA LEU A 196 -89.46 56.37 -54.41
C LEU A 196 -90.36 55.95 -55.57
N TRP A 197 -91.02 54.79 -55.48
CA TRP A 197 -92.02 54.36 -56.47
C TRP A 197 -93.22 55.29 -56.53
N LYS A 198 -93.71 55.77 -55.38
CA LYS A 198 -94.81 56.74 -55.33
C LYS A 198 -94.44 58.08 -56.03
N LYS A 199 -93.19 58.52 -55.88
CA LYS A 199 -92.67 59.71 -56.58
C LYS A 199 -92.44 59.49 -58.08
N MET A 200 -92.09 58.26 -58.49
CA MET A 200 -92.00 57.88 -59.90
C MET A 200 -93.39 57.75 -60.57
N ASP A 201 -94.40 57.32 -59.84
CA ASP A 201 -95.79 57.24 -60.32
C ASP A 201 -96.39 58.66 -60.51
N GLU A 202 -96.15 59.58 -59.56
CA GLU A 202 -96.46 61.02 -59.70
C GLU A 202 -95.72 61.67 -60.89
N PHE A 203 -94.52 61.18 -61.23
CA PHE A 203 -93.73 61.66 -62.37
C PHE A 203 -94.26 61.10 -63.71
N GLY A 204 -94.76 59.86 -63.72
CA GLY A 204 -95.38 59.22 -64.89
C GLY A 204 -96.68 59.90 -65.32
N GLU A 205 -97.45 60.45 -64.37
CA GLU A 205 -98.70 61.16 -64.64
C GLU A 205 -98.48 62.51 -65.35
N LEU A 206 -97.30 63.12 -65.15
CA LEU A 206 -96.88 64.41 -65.73
C LEU A 206 -96.41 64.32 -67.20
N LEU A 207 -96.05 63.12 -67.67
CA LEU A 207 -95.55 62.89 -69.04
C LEU A 207 -96.65 62.57 -70.06
N SER A 208 -97.92 62.50 -69.63
CA SER A 208 -99.05 62.02 -70.44
C SER A 208 -99.78 63.10 -71.29
N LYS A 209 -99.27 64.35 -71.40
CA LYS A 209 -99.98 65.42 -72.14
C LYS A 209 -99.14 66.20 -73.18
N SER A 210 -99.56 66.03 -74.44
CA SER A 210 -99.54 66.96 -75.60
C SER A 210 -98.42 66.90 -76.67
N ALA A 211 -98.84 66.42 -77.85
CA ALA A 211 -98.45 66.78 -79.23
C ALA A 211 -97.12 66.29 -79.87
N THR A 212 -97.13 65.03 -80.33
CA THR A 212 -96.10 64.35 -81.14
C THR A 212 -96.47 64.27 -82.63
N GLU A 213 -95.74 64.97 -83.50
CA GLU A 213 -95.28 64.41 -84.80
C GLU A 213 -94.33 65.35 -85.57
N GLN A 214 -94.52 66.67 -85.51
CA GLN A 214 -93.58 67.61 -86.17
C GLN A 214 -92.34 67.94 -85.30
N VAL A 215 -92.36 67.52 -84.04
CA VAL A 215 -91.22 67.56 -83.10
C VAL A 215 -90.20 66.44 -83.40
N ILE A 216 -90.64 65.31 -83.96
CA ILE A 216 -89.80 64.12 -84.20
C ILE A 216 -88.73 64.36 -85.28
N ASN A 217 -89.05 65.12 -86.34
CA ASN A 217 -88.10 65.34 -87.44
C ASN A 217 -87.00 66.36 -87.11
N ALA A 218 -87.29 67.39 -86.32
CA ALA A 218 -86.28 68.32 -85.83
C ALA A 218 -85.44 67.71 -84.69
N LEU A 219 -86.02 66.81 -83.89
CA LEU A 219 -85.31 65.98 -82.91
C LEU A 219 -84.22 65.09 -83.52
N LYS A 220 -84.47 64.56 -84.73
CA LYS A 220 -83.59 63.57 -85.37
C LYS A 220 -82.22 64.13 -85.71
N GLU A 221 -82.15 65.41 -86.08
CA GLU A 221 -80.90 66.10 -86.41
C GLU A 221 -80.08 66.41 -85.14
N VAL A 222 -80.74 66.83 -84.06
CA VAL A 222 -80.10 67.06 -82.76
C VAL A 222 -79.62 65.74 -82.12
N ILE A 223 -80.32 64.62 -82.35
CA ILE A 223 -79.87 63.30 -81.89
C ILE A 223 -78.61 62.81 -82.61
N VAL A 224 -78.42 63.14 -83.90
CA VAL A 224 -77.19 62.76 -84.63
C VAL A 224 -75.99 63.51 -84.09
N ASP A 225 -76.11 64.83 -83.88
CA ASP A 225 -75.03 65.67 -83.29
C ASP A 225 -74.72 65.26 -81.84
N PHE A 226 -75.75 64.85 -81.08
CA PHE A 226 -75.57 64.24 -79.76
C PHE A 226 -74.79 62.93 -79.84
N ASN A 227 -75.06 62.07 -80.82
CA ASN A 227 -74.44 60.74 -80.93
C ASN A 227 -72.96 60.81 -81.36
N GLU A 228 -72.57 61.77 -82.20
CA GLU A 228 -71.15 62.03 -82.53
C GLU A 228 -70.36 62.50 -81.29
N LYS A 229 -70.88 63.48 -80.55
CA LYS A 229 -70.24 63.96 -79.30
C LYS A 229 -70.18 62.87 -78.22
N LEU A 230 -71.18 61.99 -78.15
CA LEU A 230 -71.22 60.85 -77.25
C LEU A 230 -70.11 59.83 -77.59
N THR A 231 -69.83 59.59 -78.88
CA THR A 231 -68.82 58.60 -79.29
C THR A 231 -67.39 59.06 -78.99
N GLU A 232 -67.08 60.34 -79.21
CA GLU A 232 -65.73 60.89 -78.98
C GLU A 232 -65.41 61.04 -77.47
N GLN A 233 -66.37 61.53 -76.67
CA GLN A 233 -66.13 61.85 -75.26
C GLN A 233 -66.28 60.65 -74.29
N PHE A 234 -67.06 59.63 -74.65
CA PHE A 234 -67.05 58.37 -73.89
C PHE A 234 -65.78 57.56 -74.16
N GLY A 235 -65.19 57.64 -75.35
CA GLY A 235 -63.96 56.93 -75.70
C GLY A 235 -62.78 57.28 -74.80
N GLU A 236 -62.53 58.57 -74.53
CA GLU A 236 -61.45 58.99 -73.63
C GLU A 236 -61.71 58.65 -72.15
N ASN A 237 -62.97 58.70 -71.71
CA ASN A 237 -63.33 58.34 -70.33
C ASN A 237 -63.22 56.82 -70.09
N PHE A 238 -63.61 55.99 -71.05
CA PHE A 238 -63.39 54.54 -70.97
C PHE A 238 -61.90 54.17 -70.99
N LYS A 239 -61.06 54.96 -71.68
CA LYS A 239 -59.62 54.76 -71.67
C LYS A 239 -59.00 55.05 -70.29
N ARG A 240 -59.43 56.12 -69.60
CA ARG A 240 -59.03 56.39 -68.21
C ARG A 240 -59.51 55.30 -67.25
N LEU A 241 -60.74 54.82 -67.45
CA LEU A 241 -61.29 53.72 -66.65
C LEU A 241 -60.48 52.42 -66.85
N ASP A 242 -60.13 52.08 -68.09
CA ASP A 242 -59.28 50.93 -68.43
C ASP A 242 -57.89 51.04 -67.79
N GLU A 243 -57.28 52.23 -67.79
CA GLU A 243 -56.01 52.47 -67.10
C GLU A 243 -56.09 52.26 -65.58
N SER A 244 -57.16 52.71 -64.91
CA SER A 244 -57.35 52.45 -63.47
C SER A 244 -57.61 50.98 -63.17
N VAL A 245 -58.38 50.28 -64.01
CA VAL A 245 -58.60 48.82 -63.89
C VAL A 245 -57.29 48.06 -64.08
N LYS A 246 -56.46 48.45 -65.05
CA LYS A 246 -55.16 47.82 -65.29
C LYS A 246 -54.20 48.00 -64.12
N LYS A 247 -54.15 49.19 -63.51
CA LYS A 247 -53.37 49.42 -62.29
C LYS A 247 -53.85 48.55 -61.12
N LEU A 248 -55.15 48.30 -60.99
CA LEU A 248 -55.68 47.37 -59.98
C LEU A 248 -55.22 45.93 -60.25
N VAL A 249 -55.19 45.49 -61.52
CA VAL A 249 -54.66 44.16 -61.89
C VAL A 249 -53.16 44.06 -61.61
N ASP A 250 -52.37 45.08 -61.93
CA ASP A 250 -50.94 45.13 -61.61
C ASP A 250 -50.70 45.09 -60.09
N TRP A 251 -51.54 45.79 -59.31
CA TRP A 251 -51.51 45.72 -57.85
C TRP A 251 -51.90 44.32 -57.33
N GLN A 252 -52.92 43.67 -57.90
CA GLN A 252 -53.32 42.31 -57.55
C GLN A 252 -52.20 41.29 -57.80
N GLU A 253 -51.45 41.42 -58.90
CA GLU A 253 -50.32 40.54 -59.17
C GLU A 253 -49.17 40.77 -58.18
N ASN A 254 -48.87 42.02 -57.85
CA ASN A 254 -47.90 42.34 -56.80
C ASN A 254 -48.35 41.82 -55.42
N TYR A 255 -49.65 41.89 -55.11
CA TYR A 255 -50.24 41.33 -53.89
C TYR A 255 -50.08 39.80 -53.83
N ARG A 256 -50.29 39.11 -54.96
CA ARG A 256 -50.03 37.66 -55.07
C ARG A 256 -48.59 37.32 -54.73
N HIS A 257 -47.62 38.09 -55.23
CA HIS A 257 -46.20 37.89 -54.93
C HIS A 257 -45.85 38.14 -53.46
N GLN A 258 -46.46 39.14 -52.81
CA GLN A 258 -46.25 39.37 -51.38
C GLN A 258 -46.83 38.25 -50.51
N LEU A 259 -47.98 37.68 -50.90
CA LEU A 259 -48.54 36.51 -50.22
C LEU A 259 -47.63 35.27 -50.38
N GLU A 260 -46.98 35.12 -51.53
CA GLU A 260 -46.02 34.03 -51.81
C GLU A 260 -44.74 34.16 -50.95
N ASP A 261 -44.19 35.37 -50.78
CA ASP A 261 -43.06 35.63 -49.86
C ASP A 261 -43.45 35.42 -48.39
N MET A 262 -44.66 35.83 -48.00
CA MET A 262 -45.21 35.54 -46.67
C MET A 262 -45.33 34.05 -46.42
N ALA A 263 -45.91 33.27 -47.35
CA ALA A 263 -46.01 31.83 -47.22
C ALA A 263 -44.63 31.17 -47.02
N THR A 264 -43.61 31.66 -47.73
CA THR A 264 -42.22 31.18 -47.59
C THR A 264 -41.65 31.48 -46.21
N LYS A 265 -41.84 32.69 -45.68
CA LYS A 265 -41.37 33.07 -44.34
C LYS A 265 -42.11 32.31 -43.23
N TYR A 266 -43.39 32.01 -43.41
CA TYR A 266 -44.13 31.13 -42.52
C TYR A 266 -43.53 29.72 -42.48
N GLN A 267 -43.20 29.15 -43.63
CA GLN A 267 -42.60 27.83 -43.69
C GLN A 267 -41.27 27.80 -42.92
N LEU A 268 -40.42 28.83 -43.08
CA LEU A 268 -39.18 28.95 -42.31
C LEU A 268 -39.41 29.03 -40.79
N GLY A 269 -40.46 29.74 -40.36
CA GLY A 269 -40.84 29.80 -38.95
C GLY A 269 -41.32 28.44 -38.42
N VAL A 270 -42.12 27.71 -39.20
CA VAL A 270 -42.58 26.36 -38.86
C VAL A 270 -41.41 25.38 -38.77
N ASP A 271 -40.47 25.44 -39.71
CA ASP A 271 -39.28 24.59 -39.72
C ASP A 271 -38.37 24.87 -38.50
N ALA A 272 -38.21 26.14 -38.12
CA ALA A 272 -37.48 26.52 -36.91
C ALA A 272 -38.13 25.97 -35.64
N ILE A 273 -39.46 26.06 -35.52
CA ILE A 273 -40.22 25.50 -34.39
C ILE A 273 -40.09 23.97 -34.34
N SER A 274 -40.17 23.28 -35.50
CA SER A 274 -39.97 21.82 -35.56
C SER A 274 -38.54 21.41 -35.18
N SER A 275 -37.53 22.21 -35.52
CA SER A 275 -36.14 21.96 -35.09
C SER A 275 -35.97 22.14 -33.58
N THR A 276 -36.60 23.17 -33.00
CA THR A 276 -36.63 23.37 -31.54
C THR A 276 -37.35 22.23 -30.84
N GLU A 277 -38.49 21.77 -31.36
CA GLU A 277 -39.22 20.61 -30.85
C GLU A 277 -38.35 19.35 -30.79
N LYS A 278 -37.62 19.03 -31.87
CA LYS A 278 -36.66 17.90 -31.89
C LYS A 278 -35.53 18.07 -30.86
N SER A 279 -35.02 19.28 -30.71
CA SER A 279 -33.94 19.57 -29.75
C SER A 279 -34.43 19.39 -28.30
N VAL A 280 -35.64 19.84 -28.00
CA VAL A 280 -36.29 19.66 -26.69
C VAL A 280 -36.59 18.18 -26.42
N ALA A 281 -37.05 17.43 -27.43
CA ALA A 281 -37.25 15.98 -27.31
C ALA A 281 -35.95 15.24 -26.95
N HIS A 282 -34.83 15.58 -27.59
CA HIS A 282 -33.52 14.99 -27.25
C HIS A 282 -33.00 15.39 -25.86
N ILE A 283 -33.27 16.61 -25.41
CA ILE A 283 -32.93 17.03 -24.03
C ILE A 283 -33.74 16.22 -23.03
N ASN A 284 -35.05 16.03 -23.27
CA ASN A 284 -35.91 15.25 -22.41
C ASN A 284 -35.49 13.78 -22.33
N GLU A 285 -35.19 13.16 -23.48
CA GLU A 285 -34.68 11.77 -23.56
C GLU A 285 -33.37 11.60 -22.78
N ARG A 286 -32.44 12.56 -22.86
CA ARG A 286 -31.19 12.50 -22.09
C ARG A 286 -31.37 12.81 -20.60
N ALA A 287 -32.33 13.66 -20.25
CA ALA A 287 -32.64 13.98 -18.85
C ALA A 287 -33.21 12.77 -18.11
N GLU A 288 -33.95 11.88 -18.81
CA GLU A 288 -34.49 10.64 -18.26
C GLU A 288 -33.40 9.63 -17.83
N ALA A 289 -32.19 9.73 -18.39
CA ALA A 289 -31.06 8.89 -18.00
C ALA A 289 -30.42 9.30 -16.66
N ILE A 290 -30.69 10.51 -16.16
CA ILE A 290 -30.11 11.04 -14.91
C ILE A 290 -30.66 10.29 -13.69
N PRO A 291 -31.99 10.12 -13.50
CA PRO A 291 -32.53 9.28 -12.42
C PRO A 291 -31.97 7.86 -12.42
N VAL A 292 -31.85 7.23 -13.60
CA VAL A 292 -31.35 5.85 -13.74
C VAL A 292 -29.88 5.73 -13.34
N THR A 293 -29.06 6.73 -13.65
CA THR A 293 -27.66 6.76 -13.20
C THR A 293 -27.55 7.04 -11.70
N MET A 294 -28.47 7.81 -11.12
CA MET A 294 -28.54 8.03 -9.67
C MET A 294 -28.96 6.79 -8.88
N GLU A 295 -29.92 6.00 -9.39
CA GLU A 295 -30.29 4.70 -8.82
C GLU A 295 -29.07 3.76 -8.72
N LYS A 296 -28.25 3.72 -9.79
CA LYS A 296 -27.02 2.93 -9.80
C LYS A 296 -25.97 3.45 -8.82
N LEU A 297 -25.84 4.77 -8.68
CA LEU A 297 -24.91 5.36 -7.72
C LEU A 297 -25.33 5.05 -6.28
N HIS A 298 -26.64 5.04 -5.99
CA HIS A 298 -27.18 4.62 -4.70
C HIS A 298 -26.83 3.17 -4.38
N GLN A 299 -27.00 2.24 -5.35
CA GLN A 299 -26.58 0.84 -5.19
C GLN A 299 -25.07 0.70 -4.91
N VAL A 300 -24.23 1.50 -5.55
CA VAL A 300 -22.79 1.51 -5.29
C VAL A 300 -22.49 2.03 -3.87
N MET A 301 -23.21 3.04 -3.39
CA MET A 301 -23.10 3.50 -1.99
C MET A 301 -23.55 2.42 -1.00
N GLU A 302 -24.64 1.71 -1.26
CA GLU A 302 -25.14 0.63 -0.40
C GLU A 302 -24.15 -0.54 -0.35
N LEU A 303 -23.57 -0.93 -1.49
CA LEU A 303 -22.49 -1.93 -1.53
C LEU A 303 -21.24 -1.45 -0.78
N GLY A 304 -20.87 -0.17 -0.93
CA GLY A 304 -19.78 0.44 -0.19
C GLY A 304 -20.01 0.41 1.32
N HIS A 305 -21.24 0.66 1.78
CA HIS A 305 -21.63 0.52 3.18
C HIS A 305 -21.44 -0.93 3.68
N GLY A 306 -21.83 -1.93 2.87
CA GLY A 306 -21.54 -3.34 3.17
C GLY A 306 -20.04 -3.62 3.36
N GLN A 307 -19.17 -3.03 2.53
CA GLN A 307 -17.71 -3.20 2.67
C GLN A 307 -17.14 -2.53 3.93
N VAL A 308 -17.73 -1.42 4.37
CA VAL A 308 -17.36 -0.76 5.63
C VAL A 308 -17.67 -1.66 6.82
N THR A 309 -18.87 -2.23 6.86
CA THR A 309 -19.28 -3.13 7.93
C THR A 309 -18.41 -4.39 7.97
N GLU A 310 -18.04 -4.93 6.80
CA GLU A 310 -17.08 -6.04 6.69
C GLU A 310 -15.68 -5.64 7.21
N LEU A 311 -15.24 -4.40 6.96
CA LEU A 311 -13.97 -3.89 7.48
C LEU A 311 -13.99 -3.78 9.01
N GLU A 312 -15.10 -3.33 9.60
CA GLU A 312 -15.29 -3.33 11.06
C GLU A 312 -15.23 -4.74 11.64
N TYR A 313 -15.87 -5.71 11.00
CA TYR A 313 -15.79 -7.12 11.40
C TYR A 313 -14.36 -7.67 11.36
N ARG A 314 -13.58 -7.30 10.33
CA ARG A 314 -12.16 -7.69 10.22
C ARG A 314 -11.29 -7.03 11.29
N LEU A 315 -11.56 -5.77 11.62
CA LEU A 315 -10.88 -5.08 12.72
C LEU A 315 -11.17 -5.75 14.08
N GLU A 316 -12.39 -6.25 14.28
CA GLU A 316 -12.74 -7.02 15.47
C GLU A 316 -11.99 -8.37 15.52
N ALA A 317 -11.87 -9.07 14.38
CA ALA A 317 -11.05 -10.29 14.31
C ALA A 317 -9.56 -10.03 14.62
N PHE A 318 -9.02 -8.87 14.20
CA PHE A 318 -7.67 -8.44 14.57
C PHE A 318 -7.55 -8.18 16.08
N LYS A 319 -8.60 -7.62 16.70
CA LYS A 319 -8.69 -7.47 18.15
C LYS A 319 -8.65 -8.81 18.87
N ASP A 320 -9.39 -9.81 18.41
CA ASP A 320 -9.37 -11.15 18.99
C ASP A 320 -8.01 -11.84 18.87
N LEU A 321 -7.36 -11.70 17.71
CA LEU A 321 -6.03 -12.28 17.46
C LEU A 321 -5.00 -11.67 18.43
N ARG A 322 -5.08 -10.35 18.64
CA ARG A 322 -4.27 -9.63 19.62
C ARG A 322 -4.53 -10.11 21.05
N ASP A 323 -5.78 -10.24 21.45
CA ASP A 323 -6.14 -10.66 22.82
C ASP A 323 -5.63 -12.09 23.11
N LYS A 324 -5.72 -13.01 22.13
CA LYS A 324 -5.11 -14.34 22.24
C LYS A 324 -3.58 -14.32 22.34
N ALA A 325 -2.92 -13.42 21.60
CA ALA A 325 -1.47 -13.25 21.71
C ALA A 325 -1.06 -12.73 23.10
N VAL A 326 -1.88 -11.87 23.71
CA VAL A 326 -1.67 -11.40 25.11
C VAL A 326 -1.80 -12.57 26.10
N GLU A 327 -2.80 -13.44 25.93
CA GLU A 327 -2.99 -14.62 26.82
C GLU A 327 -1.89 -15.68 26.68
N ALA A 328 -1.30 -15.85 25.49
CA ALA A 328 -0.23 -16.82 25.28
C ALA A 328 1.09 -16.42 25.97
N MET A 329 1.29 -15.13 26.25
CA MET A 329 2.57 -14.63 26.74
C MET A 329 2.93 -15.04 28.18
N PRO A 330 1.99 -15.01 29.15
CA PRO A 330 2.17 -15.63 30.45
C PRO A 330 2.53 -17.13 30.36
N GLN A 331 1.90 -17.87 29.44
CA GLN A 331 2.14 -19.30 29.28
C GLN A 331 3.57 -19.58 28.80
N ILE A 332 4.06 -18.81 27.82
CA ILE A 332 5.47 -18.93 27.37
C ILE A 332 6.44 -18.64 28.52
N ARG A 333 6.14 -17.63 29.35
CA ARG A 333 6.95 -17.32 30.54
C ARG A 333 6.96 -18.46 31.55
N GLU A 334 5.80 -19.03 31.85
CA GLU A 334 5.67 -20.17 32.76
C GLU A 334 6.43 -21.41 32.24
N GLN A 335 6.36 -21.66 30.93
CA GLN A 335 7.11 -22.74 30.28
C GLN A 335 8.63 -22.51 30.35
N MET A 336 9.09 -21.27 30.17
CA MET A 336 10.50 -20.89 30.33
C MET A 336 10.99 -21.07 31.77
N ASP A 337 10.23 -20.59 32.76
CA ASP A 337 10.56 -20.76 34.18
C ASP A 337 10.63 -22.26 34.56
N THR A 338 9.69 -23.06 34.06
CA THR A 338 9.69 -24.51 34.25
C THR A 338 10.93 -25.17 33.63
N THR A 339 11.26 -24.80 32.39
CA THR A 339 12.44 -25.31 31.70
C THR A 339 13.72 -24.95 32.46
N MET A 340 13.81 -23.73 33.00
CA MET A 340 14.97 -23.31 33.80
C MET A 340 15.10 -24.05 35.12
N ASN A 341 13.99 -24.34 35.79
CA ASN A 341 14.02 -25.18 36.98
C ASN A 341 14.51 -26.59 36.66
N VAL A 342 14.04 -27.19 35.55
CA VAL A 342 14.49 -28.53 35.11
C VAL A 342 15.99 -28.54 34.76
N ILE A 343 16.49 -27.49 34.09
CA ILE A 343 17.93 -27.35 33.82
C ILE A 343 18.70 -27.25 35.14
N GLY A 344 18.25 -26.41 36.08
CA GLY A 344 18.87 -26.28 37.40
C GLY A 344 18.93 -27.60 38.17
N ASP A 345 17.85 -28.37 38.17
CA ASP A 345 17.79 -29.69 38.80
C ASP A 345 18.70 -30.70 38.11
N SER A 346 18.80 -30.66 36.78
CA SER A 346 19.69 -31.54 36.00
C SER A 346 21.17 -31.25 36.28
N VAL A 347 21.53 -29.97 36.38
CA VAL A 347 22.90 -29.55 36.75
C VAL A 347 23.23 -30.01 38.17
N LYS A 348 22.28 -29.88 39.10
CA LYS A 348 22.46 -30.36 40.48
C LYS A 348 22.63 -31.87 40.52
N ALA A 349 21.83 -32.63 39.79
CA ALA A 349 21.94 -34.08 39.70
C ALA A 349 23.28 -34.52 39.10
N ALA A 350 23.76 -33.84 38.05
CA ALA A 350 25.07 -34.08 37.47
C ALA A 350 26.20 -33.79 38.48
N SER A 351 26.12 -32.68 39.23
CA SER A 351 27.09 -32.34 40.28
C SER A 351 27.16 -33.41 41.36
N THR A 352 26.00 -33.90 41.83
CA THR A 352 25.95 -35.00 42.82
C THR A 352 26.50 -36.30 42.26
N HIS A 353 26.24 -36.61 40.99
CA HIS A 353 26.81 -37.79 40.34
C HIS A 353 28.34 -37.71 40.24
N TYR A 354 28.89 -36.53 39.91
CA TYR A 354 30.34 -36.31 39.88
C TYR A 354 30.99 -36.38 41.26
N GLU A 355 30.38 -35.81 42.31
CA GLU A 355 30.85 -36.00 43.68
C GLU A 355 30.89 -37.49 44.07
N SER A 356 29.86 -38.24 43.69
CA SER A 356 29.85 -39.70 43.90
C SER A 356 30.98 -40.39 43.14
N MET A 357 31.23 -40.00 41.89
CA MET A 357 32.29 -40.57 41.06
C MET A 357 33.70 -40.24 41.62
N LEU A 358 33.89 -39.04 42.17
CA LEU A 358 35.14 -38.65 42.86
C LEU A 358 35.36 -39.49 44.13
N ASN A 359 34.33 -39.69 44.94
CA ASN A 359 34.41 -40.56 46.12
C ASN A 359 34.69 -42.03 45.75
N GLU A 360 34.06 -42.52 44.69
CA GLU A 360 34.29 -43.89 44.21
C GLU A 360 35.71 -44.04 43.62
N SER A 361 36.21 -43.04 42.89
CA SER A 361 37.60 -42.97 42.45
C SER A 361 38.57 -42.96 43.63
N GLN A 362 38.30 -42.21 44.70
CA GLN A 362 39.13 -42.21 45.91
C GLN A 362 39.19 -43.61 46.53
N THR A 363 38.04 -44.29 46.61
CA THR A 363 37.96 -45.66 47.12
C THR A 363 38.78 -46.63 46.24
N ILE A 364 38.76 -46.46 44.92
CA ILE A 364 39.58 -47.25 43.99
C ILE A 364 41.08 -46.98 44.20
N ILE A 365 41.49 -45.71 44.39
CA ILE A 365 42.88 -45.33 44.68
C ILE A 365 43.36 -45.98 45.98
N ASP A 366 42.57 -45.87 47.04
CA ASP A 366 42.90 -46.41 48.36
C ASP A 366 43.02 -47.94 48.30
N ASN A 367 42.08 -48.61 47.62
CA ASN A 367 42.12 -50.05 47.43
C ASN A 367 43.32 -50.49 46.57
N PHE A 368 43.64 -49.76 45.50
CA PHE A 368 44.79 -50.07 44.66
C PHE A 368 46.10 -49.87 45.41
N SER A 369 46.26 -48.75 46.12
CA SER A 369 47.44 -48.46 46.95
C SER A 369 47.63 -49.51 48.04
N SER A 370 46.55 -49.88 48.75
CA SER A 370 46.58 -50.96 49.74
C SER A 370 46.97 -52.31 49.12
N THR A 371 46.40 -52.66 47.97
CA THR A 371 46.68 -53.94 47.28
C THR A 371 48.11 -53.98 46.72
N ALA A 372 48.60 -52.86 46.19
CA ALA A 372 49.97 -52.72 45.70
C ALA A 372 50.97 -52.88 46.85
N ASN A 373 50.76 -52.20 47.97
CA ASN A 373 51.59 -52.33 49.17
C ASN A 373 51.58 -53.76 49.71
N GLN A 374 50.41 -54.40 49.83
CA GLN A 374 50.33 -55.80 50.23
C GLN A 374 51.04 -56.74 49.26
N SER A 375 50.96 -56.50 47.96
CA SER A 375 51.66 -57.33 46.96
C SER A 375 53.17 -57.15 47.05
N VAL A 376 53.65 -55.92 47.27
CA VAL A 376 55.08 -55.64 47.48
C VAL A 376 55.58 -56.29 48.76
N ASP A 377 54.84 -56.19 49.87
CA ASP A 377 55.19 -56.83 51.14
C ASP A 377 55.17 -58.36 51.05
N ALA A 378 54.17 -58.93 50.38
CA ALA A 378 54.07 -60.37 50.14
C ALA A 378 55.22 -60.87 49.23
N MET A 379 55.55 -60.11 48.18
CA MET A 379 56.66 -60.45 47.29
C MET A 379 58.00 -60.36 48.03
N ARG A 380 58.22 -59.30 48.80
CA ARG A 380 59.40 -59.14 49.67
C ARG A 380 59.53 -60.32 50.64
N THR A 381 58.46 -60.67 51.36
CA THR A 381 58.45 -61.76 52.34
C THR A 381 58.76 -63.10 51.68
N ASN A 382 58.10 -63.42 50.57
CA ASN A 382 58.36 -64.67 49.83
C ASN A 382 59.79 -64.74 49.28
N LEU A 383 60.36 -63.61 48.85
CA LEU A 383 61.75 -63.55 48.37
C LEU A 383 62.76 -63.66 49.52
N GLU A 384 62.52 -63.02 50.67
CA GLU A 384 63.34 -63.17 51.88
C GLU A 384 63.31 -64.62 52.39
N GLU A 385 62.13 -65.23 52.50
CA GLU A 385 61.99 -66.64 52.88
C GLU A 385 62.64 -67.58 51.87
N GLY A 386 62.44 -67.33 50.57
CA GLY A 386 63.04 -68.11 49.48
C GLY A 386 64.57 -68.05 49.48
N ALA A 387 65.14 -66.86 49.65
CA ALA A 387 66.58 -66.66 49.75
C ALA A 387 67.16 -67.35 50.99
N THR A 388 66.51 -67.22 52.15
CA THR A 388 66.95 -67.84 53.41
C THR A 388 66.90 -69.37 53.31
N LYS A 389 65.82 -69.92 52.73
CA LYS A 389 65.66 -71.35 52.52
C LYS A 389 66.69 -71.90 51.53
N LEU A 390 66.94 -71.18 50.43
CA LEU A 390 67.98 -71.55 49.47
C LEU A 390 69.37 -71.55 50.11
N ALA A 391 69.70 -70.52 50.89
CA ALA A 391 70.95 -70.44 51.63
C ALA A 391 71.10 -71.65 52.58
N GLN A 392 70.05 -71.98 53.34
CA GLN A 392 70.06 -73.11 54.28
C GLN A 392 70.22 -74.47 53.58
N GLU A 393 69.54 -74.70 52.45
CA GLU A 393 69.66 -75.91 51.64
C GLU A 393 71.06 -76.04 51.02
N LEU A 394 71.65 -74.93 50.57
CA LEU A 394 73.02 -74.91 50.04
C LEU A 394 74.07 -75.17 51.14
N THR A 395 73.92 -74.58 52.32
CA THR A 395 74.79 -74.87 53.47
C THR A 395 74.68 -76.33 53.90
N THR A 396 73.46 -76.87 54.01
CA THR A 396 73.23 -78.28 54.36
C THR A 396 73.85 -79.21 53.31
N SER A 397 73.73 -78.86 52.02
CA SER A 397 74.35 -79.62 50.93
C SER A 397 75.88 -79.57 51.01
N ALA A 398 76.46 -78.41 51.31
CA ALA A 398 77.91 -78.27 51.50
C ALA A 398 78.42 -79.09 52.69
N GLU A 399 77.73 -79.06 53.83
CA GLU A 399 78.06 -79.87 55.02
C GLU A 399 77.97 -81.38 54.72
N LYS A 400 76.93 -81.79 53.99
CA LYS A 400 76.76 -83.20 53.58
C LYS A 400 77.88 -83.66 52.65
N ILE A 401 78.24 -82.84 51.65
CA ILE A 401 79.37 -83.11 50.76
C ILE A 401 80.67 -83.20 51.57
N SER A 402 80.90 -82.27 52.51
CA SER A 402 82.09 -82.28 53.36
C SER A 402 82.19 -83.54 54.22
N THR A 403 81.07 -84.02 54.77
CA THR A 403 81.03 -85.23 55.60
C THR A 403 81.27 -86.47 54.75
N GLN A 404 80.61 -86.59 53.61
CA GLN A 404 80.80 -87.72 52.68
C GLN A 404 82.25 -87.80 52.15
N LEU A 405 82.90 -86.65 51.93
CA LEU A 405 84.31 -86.62 51.55
C LEU A 405 85.23 -87.08 52.68
N ALA A 406 84.94 -86.69 53.92
CA ALA A 406 85.72 -87.10 55.08
C ALA A 406 85.65 -88.62 55.27
N ASP A 407 84.44 -89.19 55.21
CA ASP A 407 84.22 -90.64 55.30
C ASP A 407 84.95 -91.38 54.17
N ALA A 408 84.86 -90.88 52.92
CA ALA A 408 85.54 -91.49 51.78
C ALA A 408 87.08 -91.41 51.89
N SER A 409 87.61 -90.34 52.49
CA SER A 409 89.04 -90.20 52.76
C SER A 409 89.51 -91.21 53.80
N GLU A 410 88.74 -91.42 54.87
CA GLU A 410 89.06 -92.37 55.93
C GLU A 410 89.02 -93.82 55.42
N ASP A 411 87.97 -94.18 54.67
CA ASP A 411 87.87 -95.49 53.99
C ASP A 411 89.05 -95.73 53.04
N PHE A 412 89.46 -94.71 52.27
CA PHE A 412 90.58 -94.84 51.34
C PHE A 412 91.92 -95.06 52.08
N THR A 413 92.14 -94.36 53.19
CA THR A 413 93.31 -94.57 54.06
C THR A 413 93.31 -95.98 54.64
N GLN A 414 92.17 -96.46 55.14
CA GLN A 414 92.05 -97.80 55.71
C GLN A 414 92.32 -98.89 54.66
N VAL A 415 91.67 -98.82 53.49
CA VAL A 415 91.88 -99.79 52.38
C VAL A 415 93.35 -99.78 51.92
N THR A 416 94.01 -98.62 51.97
CA THR A 416 95.44 -98.52 51.64
C THR A 416 96.31 -99.20 52.69
N GLU A 417 96.05 -99.03 53.99
CA GLU A 417 96.78 -99.72 55.06
C GLU A 417 96.58 -101.24 55.00
N GLU A 418 95.34 -101.70 54.81
CA GLU A 418 95.02 -103.13 54.67
C GLU A 418 95.70 -103.74 53.43
N GLY A 419 95.68 -103.04 52.29
CA GLY A 419 96.34 -103.50 51.07
C GLY A 419 97.86 -103.63 51.18
N VAL A 420 98.52 -102.74 51.93
CA VAL A 420 99.96 -102.82 52.21
C VAL A 420 100.30 -104.03 53.08
N GLU A 421 99.50 -104.30 54.13
CA GLU A 421 99.76 -105.44 55.01
C GLU A 421 99.48 -106.79 54.31
N ASP A 422 98.43 -106.88 53.48
CA ASP A 422 98.13 -108.09 52.70
C ASP A 422 99.25 -108.42 51.69
N ILE A 423 99.83 -107.41 51.03
CA ILE A 423 100.99 -107.60 50.14
C ILE A 423 102.19 -108.14 50.93
N LYS A 424 102.45 -107.61 52.13
CA LYS A 424 103.53 -108.09 53.00
C LYS A 424 103.35 -109.54 53.40
N VAL A 425 102.16 -109.93 53.87
CA VAL A 425 101.84 -111.31 54.28
C VAL A 425 101.93 -112.30 53.11
N SER A 426 101.39 -111.92 51.94
CA SER A 426 101.51 -112.68 50.69
C SER A 426 102.97 -112.91 50.29
N PHE A 427 103.81 -111.88 50.42
CA PHE A 427 105.21 -111.95 50.07
C PHE A 427 106.02 -112.84 51.02
N GLU A 428 105.77 -112.76 52.34
CA GLU A 428 106.35 -113.67 53.34
C GLU A 428 106.01 -115.13 53.05
N ALA A 429 104.76 -115.42 52.65
CA ALA A 429 104.33 -116.75 52.24
C ALA A 429 105.04 -117.23 50.96
N GLY A 430 105.25 -116.35 49.98
CA GLY A 430 106.01 -116.64 48.75
C GLY A 430 107.47 -116.98 49.02
N VAL A 431 108.14 -116.21 49.90
CA VAL A 431 109.52 -116.48 50.34
C VAL A 431 109.62 -117.83 51.05
N LYS A 432 108.63 -118.17 51.89
CA LYS A 432 108.59 -119.44 52.61
C LYS A 432 108.40 -120.64 51.69
N LYS A 433 107.59 -120.52 50.64
CA LYS A 433 107.38 -121.57 49.63
C LYS A 433 108.63 -121.81 48.76
N ILE A 434 109.34 -120.74 48.41
CA ILE A 434 110.65 -120.82 47.72
C ILE A 434 111.68 -121.52 48.61
N ALA A 435 111.63 -121.31 49.93
CA ALA A 435 112.51 -121.99 50.88
C ALA A 435 112.24 -123.50 50.98
N GLU A 436 111.00 -123.96 50.79
CA GLU A 436 110.64 -125.39 50.80
C GLU A 436 111.08 -126.12 49.51
N ASP A 437 111.04 -125.47 48.35
CA ASP A 437 111.43 -126.08 47.06
C ASP A 437 112.96 -126.21 46.88
N LEU A 438 113.78 -125.49 47.67
CA LEU A 438 115.23 -125.39 47.49
C LEU A 438 116.07 -126.42 48.29
N ASP A 439 115.45 -127.38 48.98
CA ASP A 439 116.15 -128.39 49.80
C ASP A 439 117.11 -129.31 48.99
N THR A 440 116.95 -129.37 47.67
CA THR A 440 117.72 -130.31 46.80
C THR A 440 118.98 -129.69 46.16
N THR A 441 119.27 -128.39 46.28
CA THR A 441 120.42 -127.72 45.60
C THR A 441 121.23 -126.77 46.51
N THR A 442 121.31 -127.05 47.82
CA THR A 442 121.46 -126.00 48.84
C THR A 442 122.88 -125.57 49.30
N LYS A 443 124.00 -126.27 49.04
CA LYS A 443 125.27 -125.89 49.73
C LYS A 443 126.12 -124.77 49.10
N GLU A 444 125.97 -124.44 47.82
CA GLU A 444 126.70 -123.30 47.21
C GLU A 444 125.83 -122.05 46.99
N ILE A 445 124.50 -122.20 46.98
CA ILE A 445 123.55 -121.08 46.84
C ILE A 445 123.35 -120.31 48.16
N SER A 446 123.53 -120.98 49.32
CA SER A 446 123.29 -120.44 50.67
C SER A 446 123.90 -119.05 50.92
N THR A 447 125.14 -118.80 50.49
CA THR A 447 125.83 -117.52 50.73
C THR A 447 125.38 -116.39 49.79
N LYS A 448 124.93 -116.69 48.57
CA LYS A 448 124.40 -115.65 47.65
C LYS A 448 122.92 -115.37 47.85
N LEU A 449 122.12 -116.37 48.20
CA LEU A 449 120.68 -116.22 48.37
C LEU A 449 120.32 -115.49 49.68
N SER A 450 121.07 -115.68 50.77
CA SER A 450 120.85 -114.92 52.00
C SER A 450 121.11 -113.42 51.79
N ALA A 451 122.18 -113.06 51.08
CA ALA A 451 122.46 -111.67 50.74
C ALA A 451 121.39 -111.07 49.81
N SER A 452 120.94 -111.82 48.80
CA SER A 452 119.89 -111.35 47.88
C SER A 452 118.51 -111.26 48.54
N SER A 453 118.15 -112.18 49.43
CA SER A 453 116.89 -112.15 50.18
C SER A 453 116.87 -110.97 51.15
N GLN A 454 117.96 -110.73 51.88
CA GLN A 454 118.07 -109.59 52.81
C GLN A 454 117.96 -108.26 52.05
N GLN A 455 118.66 -108.15 50.91
CA GLN A 455 118.59 -106.97 50.05
C GLN A 455 117.19 -106.79 49.45
N PHE A 456 116.51 -107.87 49.05
CA PHE A 456 115.16 -107.80 48.51
C PHE A 456 114.15 -107.36 49.57
N THR A 457 114.18 -107.94 50.78
CA THR A 457 113.30 -107.51 51.89
C THR A 457 113.50 -106.03 52.20
N THR A 458 114.76 -105.57 52.29
CA THR A 458 115.05 -104.16 52.58
C THR A 458 114.55 -103.24 51.46
N THR A 459 114.75 -103.63 50.19
CA THR A 459 114.31 -102.84 49.02
C THR A 459 112.78 -102.81 48.90
N THR A 460 112.09 -103.91 49.21
CA THR A 460 110.63 -103.99 49.20
C THR A 460 110.02 -103.18 50.34
N GLU A 461 110.61 -103.24 51.54
CA GLU A 461 110.16 -102.44 52.70
C GLU A 461 110.35 -100.95 52.45
N GLU A 462 111.47 -100.55 51.83
CA GLU A 462 111.70 -99.17 51.39
C GLU A 462 110.72 -98.75 50.29
N SER A 463 110.46 -99.60 49.30
CA SER A 463 109.50 -99.33 48.22
C SER A 463 108.06 -99.22 48.74
N MET A 464 107.65 -100.07 49.69
CA MET A 464 106.34 -100.04 50.33
C MET A 464 106.17 -98.81 51.23
N ASN A 465 107.21 -98.39 51.95
CA ASN A 465 107.18 -97.16 52.73
C ASN A 465 107.10 -95.91 51.84
N ILE A 466 107.83 -95.87 50.71
CA ILE A 466 107.70 -94.78 49.74
C ILE A 466 106.29 -94.77 49.13
N MET A 467 105.74 -95.95 48.79
CA MET A 467 104.38 -96.06 48.26
C MET A 467 103.33 -95.61 49.28
N ARG A 468 103.43 -96.02 50.55
CA ARG A 468 102.59 -95.55 51.66
C ARG A 468 102.66 -94.03 51.80
N THR A 469 103.88 -93.47 51.81
CA THR A 469 104.09 -92.02 51.96
C THR A 469 103.48 -91.25 50.78
N ASN A 470 103.63 -91.74 49.55
CA ASN A 470 103.05 -91.11 48.36
C ASN A 470 101.52 -91.19 48.35
N LEU A 471 100.93 -92.30 48.81
CA LEU A 471 99.48 -92.45 48.92
C LEU A 471 98.89 -91.60 50.05
N GLU A 472 99.55 -91.53 51.22
CA GLU A 472 99.16 -90.62 52.31
C GLU A 472 99.25 -89.16 51.87
N THR A 473 100.34 -88.76 51.22
CA THR A 473 100.51 -87.39 50.73
C THR A 473 99.49 -87.05 49.64
N GLY A 474 99.23 -87.97 48.69
CA GLY A 474 98.23 -87.78 47.65
C GLY A 474 96.79 -87.69 48.19
N ALA A 475 96.44 -88.49 49.20
CA ALA A 475 95.15 -88.40 49.88
C ALA A 475 94.99 -87.07 50.63
N GLN A 476 96.05 -86.62 51.31
CA GLN A 476 96.07 -85.35 52.03
C GLN A 476 95.94 -84.14 51.10
N ASP A 477 96.63 -84.16 49.95
CA ASP A 477 96.55 -83.10 48.93
C ASP A 477 95.15 -83.04 48.32
N ILE A 478 94.55 -84.18 47.97
CA ILE A 478 93.17 -84.25 47.47
C ILE A 478 92.18 -83.70 48.50
N SER A 479 92.31 -84.09 49.78
CA SER A 479 91.48 -83.59 50.87
C SER A 479 91.59 -82.06 51.02
N THR A 480 92.81 -81.53 50.97
CA THR A 480 93.07 -80.09 51.07
C THR A 480 92.46 -79.34 49.87
N GLN A 481 92.70 -79.81 48.64
CA GLN A 481 92.19 -79.21 47.42
C GLN A 481 90.65 -79.23 47.37
N LEU A 482 90.02 -80.32 47.82
CA LEU A 482 88.57 -80.44 47.86
C LEU A 482 87.96 -79.53 48.94
N ARG A 483 88.61 -79.39 50.10
CA ARG A 483 88.19 -78.47 51.16
C ARG A 483 88.28 -77.00 50.70
N GLU A 484 89.37 -76.62 50.04
CA GLU A 484 89.50 -75.28 49.45
C GLU A 484 88.44 -75.03 48.37
N SER A 485 88.17 -76.03 47.52
CA SER A 485 87.11 -75.93 46.49
C SER A 485 85.71 -75.79 47.10
N ALA A 486 85.41 -76.52 48.17
CA ALA A 486 84.15 -76.40 48.90
C ALA A 486 84.00 -75.00 49.55
N GLN A 487 85.10 -74.45 50.07
CA GLN A 487 85.11 -73.11 50.64
C GLN A 487 84.95 -72.01 49.57
N ASP A 488 85.59 -72.14 48.39
CA ASP A 488 85.42 -71.21 47.26
C ASP A 488 83.98 -71.25 46.71
N ILE A 489 83.40 -72.45 46.55
CA ILE A 489 82.00 -72.61 46.14
C ILE A 489 81.06 -71.98 47.18
N GLY A 490 81.31 -72.21 48.48
CA GLY A 490 80.55 -71.58 49.56
C GLY A 490 80.63 -70.06 49.54
N GLY A 491 81.82 -69.51 49.29
CA GLY A 491 82.06 -68.07 49.16
C GLY A 491 81.30 -67.45 47.98
N LYS A 492 81.40 -68.05 46.79
CA LYS A 492 80.68 -67.58 45.59
C LYS A 492 79.17 -67.70 45.71
N LEU A 493 78.67 -68.73 46.39
CA LEU A 493 77.23 -68.86 46.67
C LEU A 493 76.74 -67.81 47.66
N ALA A 494 77.54 -67.46 48.68
CA ALA A 494 77.20 -66.37 49.60
C ALA A 494 77.17 -65.01 48.89
N GLU A 495 78.13 -64.75 47.99
CA GLU A 495 78.16 -63.54 47.15
C GLU A 495 76.93 -63.49 46.23
N ALA A 496 76.60 -64.57 45.53
CA ALA A 496 75.40 -64.65 44.69
C ALA A 496 74.10 -64.45 45.48
N SER A 497 74.02 -64.97 46.72
CA SER A 497 72.87 -64.74 47.60
C SER A 497 72.75 -63.27 48.01
N SER A 498 73.88 -62.61 48.29
CA SER A 498 73.92 -61.18 48.62
C SER A 498 73.47 -60.32 47.43
N ASP A 499 73.95 -60.63 46.23
CA ASP A 499 73.57 -59.93 44.99
C ASP A 499 72.08 -60.05 44.69
N ILE A 500 71.51 -61.26 44.87
CA ILE A 500 70.06 -61.47 44.74
C ILE A 500 69.31 -60.60 45.76
N GLN A 501 69.78 -60.52 47.00
CA GLN A 501 69.14 -59.71 48.04
C GLN A 501 69.18 -58.21 47.72
N GLU A 502 70.28 -57.71 47.16
CA GLU A 502 70.40 -56.33 46.69
C GLU A 502 69.50 -56.03 45.47
N GLN A 503 69.45 -56.94 44.50
CA GLN A 503 68.56 -56.82 43.33
C GLN A 503 67.08 -56.85 43.73
N VAL A 504 66.70 -57.67 44.71
CA VAL A 504 65.34 -57.67 45.27
C VAL A 504 65.04 -56.36 46.00
N GLY A 505 65.99 -55.82 46.76
CA GLY A 505 65.86 -54.51 47.41
C GLY A 505 65.64 -53.37 46.42
N THR A 506 66.42 -53.34 45.32
CA THR A 506 66.27 -52.34 44.27
C THR A 506 64.96 -52.49 43.48
N ALA A 507 64.53 -53.72 43.18
CA ALA A 507 63.22 -53.98 42.56
C ALA A 507 62.05 -53.51 43.44
N THR A 508 62.14 -53.74 44.75
CA THR A 508 61.16 -53.28 45.75
C THR A 508 61.09 -51.75 45.79
N GLY A 509 62.24 -51.07 45.77
CA GLY A 509 62.31 -49.61 45.67
C GLY A 509 61.73 -49.07 44.35
N GLY A 510 61.94 -49.77 43.24
CA GLY A 510 61.34 -49.45 41.94
C GLY A 510 59.80 -49.54 41.95
N LEU A 511 59.25 -50.60 42.52
CA LEU A 511 57.80 -50.77 42.70
C LEU A 511 57.20 -49.71 43.62
N SER A 512 57.91 -49.32 44.68
CA SER A 512 57.49 -48.21 45.55
C SER A 512 57.44 -46.88 44.80
N ASN A 513 58.44 -46.58 43.97
CA ASN A 513 58.42 -45.37 43.13
C ASN A 513 57.27 -45.36 42.11
N VAL A 514 56.97 -46.49 41.47
CA VAL A 514 55.81 -46.60 40.57
C VAL A 514 54.50 -46.38 41.32
N THR A 515 54.39 -46.92 42.54
CA THR A 515 53.22 -46.73 43.41
C THR A 515 53.05 -45.25 43.76
N ASN A 516 54.11 -44.57 44.21
CA ASN A 516 54.08 -43.14 44.51
C ASN A 516 53.70 -42.30 43.28
N HIS A 517 54.25 -42.62 42.11
CA HIS A 517 53.94 -41.89 40.89
C HIS A 517 52.49 -42.09 40.42
N LEU A 518 51.93 -43.30 40.59
CA LEU A 518 50.52 -43.57 40.35
C LEU A 518 49.63 -42.80 41.35
N THR A 519 49.99 -42.77 42.62
CA THR A 519 49.28 -41.97 43.63
C THR A 519 49.27 -40.49 43.26
N ASP A 520 50.42 -39.90 42.93
CA ASP A 520 50.53 -38.49 42.51
C ASP A 520 49.71 -38.20 41.25
N THR A 521 49.81 -39.06 40.24
CA THR A 521 49.05 -38.89 38.99
C THR A 521 47.55 -38.95 39.24
N THR A 522 47.10 -39.82 40.16
CA THR A 522 45.67 -39.92 40.45
C THR A 522 45.16 -38.75 41.28
N GLU A 523 45.98 -38.21 42.19
CA GLU A 523 45.66 -36.97 42.90
C GLU A 523 45.56 -35.76 41.94
N GLN A 524 46.43 -35.69 40.93
CA GLN A 524 46.33 -34.67 39.88
C GLN A 524 45.05 -34.79 39.05
N ILE A 525 44.63 -36.01 38.69
CA ILE A 525 43.37 -36.25 37.98
C ILE A 525 42.17 -35.80 38.84
N ARG A 526 42.21 -36.10 40.14
CA ARG A 526 41.19 -35.68 41.11
C ARG A 526 41.07 -34.16 41.15
N GLN A 527 42.20 -33.47 41.27
CA GLN A 527 42.25 -32.01 41.33
C GLN A 527 41.74 -31.37 40.04
N HIS A 528 42.14 -31.90 38.88
CA HIS A 528 41.65 -31.42 37.59
C HIS A 528 40.14 -31.60 37.40
N LEU A 529 39.57 -32.72 37.86
CA LEU A 529 38.13 -32.96 37.83
C LEU A 529 37.39 -31.99 38.75
N GLU A 530 37.90 -31.76 39.97
CA GLU A 530 37.31 -30.83 40.94
C GLU A 530 37.30 -29.38 40.43
N ASP A 531 38.42 -28.93 39.84
CA ASP A 531 38.52 -27.61 39.21
C ASP A 531 37.56 -27.49 38.02
N SER A 532 37.49 -28.51 37.17
CA SER A 532 36.59 -28.52 36.01
C SER A 532 35.11 -28.46 36.41
N ILE A 533 34.71 -29.19 37.46
CA ILE A 533 33.33 -29.16 37.97
C ILE A 533 33.00 -27.79 38.55
N THR A 534 33.94 -27.19 39.29
CA THR A 534 33.75 -25.87 39.90
C THR A 534 33.57 -24.79 38.84
N GLU A 535 34.42 -24.81 37.80
CA GLU A 535 34.32 -23.91 36.65
C GLU A 535 32.99 -24.10 35.89
N LEU A 536 32.61 -25.34 35.58
CA LEU A 536 31.41 -25.66 34.81
C LEU A 536 30.13 -25.27 35.57
N ASN A 537 30.07 -25.52 36.88
CA ASN A 537 28.99 -25.05 37.75
C ASN A 537 28.94 -23.51 37.82
N GLY A 538 30.10 -22.85 37.85
CA GLY A 538 30.20 -21.39 37.80
C GLY A 538 29.60 -20.82 36.51
N GLN A 539 30.03 -21.36 35.35
CA GLN A 539 29.54 -20.95 34.04
C GLN A 539 28.04 -21.22 33.86
N LEU A 540 27.55 -22.39 34.29
CA LEU A 540 26.12 -22.71 34.25
C LEU A 540 25.29 -21.78 35.14
N ARG A 541 25.79 -21.40 36.31
CA ARG A 541 25.08 -20.47 37.20
C ARG A 541 24.97 -19.07 36.58
N VAL A 542 26.03 -18.58 35.94
CA VAL A 542 26.01 -17.30 35.22
C VAL A 542 25.04 -17.38 34.03
N LEU A 543 25.14 -18.43 33.21
CA LEU A 543 24.25 -18.64 32.06
C LEU A 543 22.76 -18.67 32.46
N VAL A 544 22.42 -19.38 33.55
CA VAL A 544 21.04 -19.42 34.06
C VAL A 544 20.59 -18.06 34.57
N ALA A 545 21.48 -17.29 35.21
CA ALA A 545 21.16 -15.93 35.66
C ALA A 545 20.93 -14.98 34.47
N ASP A 546 21.82 -15.01 33.47
CA ASP A 546 21.71 -14.18 32.27
C ASP A 546 20.44 -14.49 31.48
N ILE A 547 20.16 -15.78 31.21
CA ILE A 547 18.93 -16.17 30.51
C ILE A 547 17.68 -15.76 31.30
N LYS A 548 17.72 -15.81 32.65
CA LYS A 548 16.60 -15.38 33.49
C LYS A 548 16.37 -13.88 33.42
N ASP A 549 17.43 -13.09 33.43
CA ASP A 549 17.33 -11.63 33.31
C ASP A 549 16.92 -11.22 31.89
N ASP A 550 17.49 -11.84 30.85
CA ASP A 550 17.08 -11.64 29.45
C ASP A 550 15.62 -12.05 29.22
N SER A 551 15.15 -13.13 29.85
CA SER A 551 13.75 -13.55 29.80
C SER A 551 12.82 -12.50 30.41
N LYS A 552 13.18 -11.94 31.57
CA LYS A 552 12.44 -10.85 32.20
C LYS A 552 12.40 -9.62 31.31
N GLU A 553 13.54 -9.25 30.74
CA GLU A 553 13.64 -8.07 29.88
C GLU A 553 12.87 -8.25 28.58
N THR A 554 12.98 -9.42 27.94
CA THR A 554 12.15 -9.80 26.78
C THR A 554 10.67 -9.73 27.13
N GLY A 555 10.27 -10.26 28.28
CA GLY A 555 8.89 -10.18 28.76
C GLY A 555 8.40 -8.75 29.00
N ARG A 556 9.28 -7.85 29.48
CA ARG A 556 8.98 -6.42 29.66
C ARG A 556 8.81 -5.73 28.31
N VAL A 557 9.76 -5.89 27.40
CA VAL A 557 9.74 -5.31 26.05
C VAL A 557 8.51 -5.80 25.27
N LEU A 558 8.21 -7.10 25.34
CA LEU A 558 7.03 -7.64 24.66
C LEU A 558 5.73 -7.08 25.24
N LYS A 559 5.67 -6.86 26.56
CA LYS A 559 4.51 -6.24 27.22
C LYS A 559 4.32 -4.79 26.79
N GLU A 560 5.40 -4.02 26.71
CA GLU A 560 5.38 -2.62 26.24
C GLU A 560 4.99 -2.54 24.76
N ALA A 561 5.65 -3.31 23.89
CA ALA A 561 5.33 -3.36 22.46
C ALA A 561 3.87 -3.77 22.21
N ASN A 562 3.32 -4.67 23.04
CA ASN A 562 1.93 -5.08 22.95
C ASN A 562 0.96 -4.00 23.45
N GLN A 563 1.31 -3.26 24.52
CA GLN A 563 0.54 -2.08 24.94
C GLN A 563 0.52 -0.99 23.86
N ASP A 564 1.64 -0.74 23.20
CA ASP A 564 1.73 0.22 22.10
C ASP A 564 0.91 -0.25 20.88
N LEU A 565 0.94 -1.55 20.57
CA LEU A 565 0.07 -2.15 19.56
C LEU A 565 -1.40 -2.01 19.92
N ILE A 566 -1.80 -2.27 21.17
CA ILE A 566 -3.17 -2.07 21.65
C ILE A 566 -3.60 -0.62 21.42
N SER A 567 -2.77 0.33 21.84
CA SER A 567 -3.05 1.76 21.68
C SER A 567 -3.19 2.12 20.21
N SER A 568 -2.19 1.76 19.40
CA SER A 568 -2.14 2.09 17.97
C SER A 568 -3.29 1.46 17.18
N THR A 569 -3.64 0.20 17.44
CA THR A 569 -4.77 -0.46 16.77
C THR A 569 -6.11 0.18 17.17
N LYS A 570 -6.27 0.56 18.44
CA LYS A 570 -7.49 1.24 18.90
C LYS A 570 -7.63 2.63 18.28
N GLU A 571 -6.52 3.36 18.19
CA GLU A 571 -6.47 4.68 17.57
C GLU A 571 -6.76 4.60 16.06
N LEU A 572 -6.14 3.64 15.35
CA LEU A 572 -6.45 3.32 13.95
C LEU A 572 -7.92 2.95 13.74
N GLN A 573 -8.49 2.12 14.63
CA GLN A 573 -9.90 1.74 14.53
C GLN A 573 -10.80 2.97 14.65
N ILE A 574 -10.58 3.80 15.68
CA ILE A 574 -11.37 5.02 15.91
C ILE A 574 -11.23 5.99 14.73
N GLU A 575 -10.00 6.20 14.25
CA GLU A 575 -9.72 7.12 13.15
C GLU A 575 -10.33 6.61 11.83
N THR A 576 -10.22 5.31 11.55
CA THR A 576 -10.77 4.70 10.33
C THR A 576 -12.30 4.72 10.34
N THR A 577 -12.94 4.31 11.45
CA THR A 577 -14.41 4.39 11.59
C THR A 577 -14.88 5.83 11.50
N SER A 578 -14.18 6.79 12.12
CA SER A 578 -14.53 8.21 12.03
C SER A 578 -14.36 8.77 10.62
N ALA A 579 -13.28 8.41 9.91
CA ALA A 579 -13.03 8.84 8.54
C ALA A 579 -14.08 8.30 7.58
N ILE A 580 -14.47 7.04 7.75
CA ILE A 580 -15.52 6.40 6.96
C ILE A 580 -16.88 7.04 7.22
N SER A 581 -17.25 7.26 8.48
CA SER A 581 -18.50 7.94 8.84
C SER A 581 -18.55 9.37 8.27
N LYS A 582 -17.46 10.13 8.36
CA LYS A 582 -17.37 11.46 7.73
C LYS A 582 -17.45 11.40 6.20
N LEU A 583 -16.86 10.40 5.57
CA LEU A 583 -16.97 10.19 4.13
C LEU A 583 -18.41 9.90 3.73
N HIS A 584 -19.12 9.10 4.53
CA HIS A 584 -20.52 8.77 4.31
C HIS A 584 -21.41 10.01 4.40
N ASP A 585 -21.35 10.75 5.52
CA ASP A 585 -22.13 11.98 5.72
C ASP A 585 -21.86 12.99 4.58
N ARG A 586 -20.60 13.13 4.19
CA ARG A 586 -20.20 14.07 3.15
C ARG A 586 -20.69 13.61 1.78
N LEU A 587 -20.63 12.32 1.46
CA LEU A 587 -21.18 11.78 0.22
C LEU A 587 -22.70 11.98 0.16
N GLU A 588 -23.42 11.62 1.21
CA GLU A 588 -24.88 11.81 1.32
C GLU A 588 -25.26 13.27 1.11
N THR A 589 -24.61 14.19 1.85
CA THR A 589 -24.85 15.64 1.71
C THR A 589 -24.54 16.14 0.30
N THR A 590 -23.40 15.74 -0.28
CA THR A 590 -23.05 16.17 -1.64
C THR A 590 -24.00 15.63 -2.70
N LEU A 591 -24.55 14.43 -2.49
CA LEU A 591 -25.52 13.83 -3.40
C LEU A 591 -26.85 14.57 -3.36
N GLU A 592 -27.32 14.90 -2.15
CA GLU A 592 -28.54 15.71 -1.95
C GLU A 592 -28.39 17.11 -2.56
N ASP A 593 -27.24 17.77 -2.33
CA ASP A 593 -26.95 19.08 -2.90
C ASP A 593 -26.89 19.04 -4.44
N VAL A 594 -26.19 18.06 -5.01
CA VAL A 594 -26.12 17.88 -6.47
C VAL A 594 -27.51 17.60 -7.04
N PHE A 595 -28.33 16.78 -6.35
CA PHE A 595 -29.68 16.48 -6.76
C PHE A 595 -30.55 17.74 -6.79
N GLN A 596 -30.53 18.54 -5.71
CA GLN A 596 -31.28 19.80 -5.67
C GLN A 596 -30.82 20.79 -6.75
N VAL A 597 -29.50 20.99 -6.88
CA VAL A 597 -28.94 21.93 -7.86
C VAL A 597 -29.28 21.50 -9.28
N GLN A 598 -29.17 20.20 -9.58
CA GLN A 598 -29.45 19.68 -10.93
C GLN A 598 -30.95 19.69 -11.25
N ALA A 599 -31.82 19.34 -10.30
CA ALA A 599 -33.26 19.44 -10.47
C ALA A 599 -33.71 20.90 -10.69
N GLN A 600 -33.11 21.85 -9.95
CA GLN A 600 -33.39 23.27 -10.13
C GLN A 600 -32.84 23.80 -11.45
N ALA A 601 -31.68 23.34 -11.90
CA ALA A 601 -31.12 23.69 -13.21
C ALA A 601 -31.99 23.16 -14.35
N ILE A 602 -32.50 21.93 -14.25
CA ILE A 602 -33.43 21.35 -15.23
C ILE A 602 -34.70 22.18 -15.30
N ARG A 603 -35.34 22.50 -14.15
CA ARG A 603 -36.52 23.38 -14.11
C ARG A 603 -36.26 24.74 -14.76
N ARG A 604 -35.19 25.43 -14.38
CA ARG A 604 -34.82 26.72 -15.00
C ARG A 604 -34.60 26.61 -16.51
N THR A 605 -34.04 25.50 -16.99
CA THR A 605 -33.81 25.27 -18.42
C THR A 605 -35.14 25.08 -19.14
N PHE A 606 -36.10 24.35 -18.54
CA PHE A 606 -37.45 24.19 -19.08
C PHE A 606 -38.23 25.52 -19.08
N ASP A 607 -38.22 26.27 -17.99
CA ASP A 607 -38.88 27.57 -17.90
C ASP A 607 -38.29 28.54 -18.95
N SER A 608 -36.96 28.57 -19.11
CA SER A 608 -36.29 29.40 -20.12
C SER A 608 -36.60 28.96 -21.56
N LEU A 609 -36.77 27.66 -21.81
CA LEU A 609 -37.18 27.13 -23.11
C LEU A 609 -38.63 27.52 -23.41
N GLU A 610 -39.51 27.42 -22.42
CA GLU A 610 -40.91 27.85 -22.52
C GLU A 610 -41.01 29.34 -22.81
N ASP A 611 -40.25 30.18 -22.10
CA ASP A 611 -40.15 31.61 -22.35
C ASP A 611 -39.62 31.90 -23.75
N GLN A 612 -38.56 31.23 -24.21
CA GLN A 612 -38.03 31.41 -25.56
C GLN A 612 -39.02 30.97 -26.66
N ILE A 613 -39.74 29.88 -26.45
CA ILE A 613 -40.76 29.41 -27.40
C ILE A 613 -41.92 30.40 -27.42
N THR A 614 -42.44 30.80 -26.27
CA THR A 614 -43.53 31.78 -26.15
C THR A 614 -43.14 33.13 -26.74
N GLU A 615 -41.92 33.62 -26.49
CA GLU A 615 -41.43 34.87 -27.06
C GLU A 615 -41.23 34.77 -28.57
N SER A 616 -40.64 33.67 -29.07
CA SER A 616 -40.43 33.46 -30.51
C SER A 616 -41.75 33.33 -31.27
N VAL A 617 -42.69 32.55 -30.74
CA VAL A 617 -44.05 32.40 -31.30
C VAL A 617 -44.83 33.71 -31.18
N GLY A 618 -44.72 34.42 -30.05
CA GLY A 618 -45.37 35.72 -29.83
C GLY A 618 -44.84 36.82 -30.75
N LYS A 619 -43.52 36.91 -30.95
CA LYS A 619 -42.89 37.82 -31.92
C LYS A 619 -43.29 37.47 -33.35
N THR A 620 -43.33 36.19 -33.68
CA THR A 620 -43.79 35.71 -35.00
C THR A 620 -45.26 36.07 -35.22
N GLY A 621 -46.14 35.80 -34.25
CA GLY A 621 -47.56 36.15 -34.30
C GLY A 621 -47.80 37.65 -34.40
N SER A 622 -47.08 38.46 -33.63
CA SER A 622 -47.18 39.93 -33.69
C SER A 622 -46.66 40.50 -35.02
N ALA A 623 -45.56 39.95 -35.55
CA ALA A 623 -45.04 40.36 -36.86
C ALA A 623 -46.02 40.01 -37.98
N VAL A 624 -46.65 38.83 -37.89
CA VAL A 624 -47.72 38.39 -38.78
C VAL A 624 -48.92 39.30 -38.71
N GLU A 625 -49.44 39.58 -37.51
CA GLU A 625 -50.62 40.41 -37.30
C GLU A 625 -50.41 41.81 -37.89
N LYS A 626 -49.25 42.39 -37.61
CA LYS A 626 -48.85 43.70 -38.16
C LYS A 626 -48.71 43.66 -39.67
N GLN A 627 -48.21 42.58 -40.25
CA GLN A 627 -48.07 42.44 -41.69
C GLN A 627 -49.44 42.30 -42.37
N VAL A 628 -50.36 41.54 -41.77
CA VAL A 628 -51.76 41.41 -42.22
C VAL A 628 -52.50 42.73 -42.11
N GLU A 629 -52.33 43.48 -41.01
CA GLU A 629 -52.92 44.81 -40.81
C GLU A 629 -52.42 45.81 -41.86
N VAL A 630 -51.11 45.83 -42.14
CA VAL A 630 -50.53 46.68 -43.20
C VAL A 630 -51.06 46.28 -44.57
N LEU A 631 -51.22 44.98 -44.84
CA LEU A 631 -51.79 44.49 -46.09
C LEU A 631 -53.28 44.89 -46.24
N ASP A 632 -54.09 44.77 -45.18
CA ASP A 632 -55.50 45.18 -45.21
C ASP A 632 -55.63 46.69 -45.42
N LEU A 633 -54.80 47.50 -44.75
CA LEU A 633 -54.76 48.94 -44.95
C LEU A 633 -54.39 49.31 -46.40
N GLN A 634 -53.37 48.67 -46.97
CA GLN A 634 -52.96 48.89 -48.35
C GLN A 634 -54.04 48.47 -49.34
N MET A 635 -54.70 47.33 -49.10
CA MET A 635 -55.83 46.87 -49.91
C MET A 635 -57.00 47.86 -49.84
N GLN A 636 -57.39 48.32 -48.65
CA GLN A 636 -58.45 49.31 -48.49
C GLN A 636 -58.11 50.64 -49.17
N GLN A 637 -56.87 51.12 -49.04
CA GLN A 637 -56.42 52.34 -49.71
C GLN A 637 -56.48 52.20 -51.23
N GLU A 638 -56.01 51.09 -51.79
CA GLU A 638 -55.99 50.89 -53.24
C GLU A 638 -57.40 50.63 -53.80
N LEU A 639 -58.25 49.90 -53.07
CA LEU A 639 -59.67 49.75 -53.40
C LEU A 639 -60.39 51.10 -53.37
N ASN A 640 -60.22 51.89 -52.32
CA ASN A 640 -60.82 53.22 -52.23
C ASN A 640 -60.29 54.17 -53.30
N ARG A 641 -58.98 54.14 -53.58
CA ARG A 641 -58.36 54.93 -54.65
C ARG A 641 -58.98 54.56 -56.00
N THR A 642 -59.08 53.26 -56.29
CA THR A 642 -59.65 52.79 -57.55
C THR A 642 -61.15 53.09 -57.65
N ILE A 643 -61.94 52.85 -56.58
CA ILE A 643 -63.37 53.18 -56.55
C ILE A 643 -63.58 54.70 -56.69
N SER A 644 -62.72 55.52 -56.09
CA SER A 644 -62.80 56.97 -56.22
C SER A 644 -62.43 57.44 -57.62
N GLU A 645 -61.35 56.92 -58.23
CA GLU A 645 -60.98 57.22 -59.62
C GLU A 645 -62.08 56.78 -60.61
N MET A 646 -62.65 55.58 -60.39
CA MET A 646 -63.80 55.08 -61.15
C MET A 646 -65.03 55.97 -60.94
N GLY A 647 -65.32 56.35 -59.70
CA GLY A 647 -66.44 57.20 -59.33
C GLY A 647 -66.32 58.61 -59.88
N GLU A 648 -65.12 59.19 -59.90
CA GLU A 648 -64.83 60.49 -60.51
C GLU A 648 -64.95 60.42 -62.04
N ALA A 649 -64.44 59.36 -62.67
CA ALA A 649 -64.63 59.12 -64.09
C ALA A 649 -66.13 58.97 -64.44
N LEU A 650 -66.88 58.19 -63.65
CA LEU A 650 -68.33 58.01 -63.81
C LEU A 650 -69.13 59.28 -63.53
N ALA A 651 -68.76 60.06 -62.50
CA ALA A 651 -69.41 61.32 -62.18
C ALA A 651 -69.14 62.38 -63.25
N THR A 652 -67.92 62.43 -63.78
CA THR A 652 -67.56 63.28 -64.93
C THR A 652 -68.40 62.90 -66.14
N VAL A 653 -68.46 61.60 -66.46
CA VAL A 653 -69.34 61.07 -67.53
C VAL A 653 -70.80 61.45 -67.29
N THR A 654 -71.30 61.32 -66.07
CA THR A 654 -72.71 61.59 -65.74
C THR A 654 -73.03 63.08 -65.76
N GLN A 655 -72.16 63.95 -65.25
CA GLN A 655 -72.32 65.41 -65.31
C GLN A 655 -72.26 65.91 -66.74
N GLN A 656 -71.32 65.39 -67.54
CA GLN A 656 -71.17 65.74 -68.94
C GLN A 656 -72.37 65.23 -69.75
N PHE A 657 -72.81 64.00 -69.52
CA PHE A 657 -74.06 63.47 -70.08
C PHE A 657 -75.27 64.31 -69.68
N THR A 658 -75.37 64.74 -68.42
CA THR A 658 -76.46 65.62 -67.96
C THR A 658 -76.41 66.98 -68.64
N ARG A 659 -75.21 67.51 -68.89
CA ARG A 659 -75.00 68.79 -69.60
C ARG A 659 -75.38 68.67 -71.06
N ASP A 660 -74.87 67.65 -71.75
CA ASP A 660 -75.18 67.36 -73.15
C ASP A 660 -76.66 67.04 -73.33
N TYR A 661 -77.27 66.32 -72.39
CA TYR A 661 -78.70 66.05 -72.37
C TYR A 661 -79.53 67.32 -72.08
N LYS A 662 -79.04 68.21 -71.21
CA LYS A 662 -79.70 69.51 -70.96
C LYS A 662 -79.61 70.42 -72.17
N ASP A 663 -78.47 70.45 -72.86
CA ASP A 663 -78.29 71.20 -74.09
C ASP A 663 -79.14 70.59 -75.22
N LEU A 664 -79.22 69.26 -75.31
CA LEU A 664 -80.16 68.54 -76.18
C LEU A 664 -81.60 68.95 -75.90
N VAL A 665 -82.05 68.88 -74.64
CA VAL A 665 -83.41 69.25 -74.22
C VAL A 665 -83.66 70.74 -74.46
N ARG A 666 -82.65 71.61 -74.33
CA ARG A 666 -82.76 73.04 -74.61
C ARG A 666 -82.95 73.29 -76.10
N GLU A 667 -82.17 72.63 -76.96
CA GLU A 667 -82.36 72.71 -78.41
C GLU A 667 -83.70 72.11 -78.83
N MET A 668 -84.11 70.98 -78.24
CA MET A 668 -85.45 70.42 -78.42
C MET A 668 -86.55 71.40 -77.99
N ASN A 669 -86.36 72.11 -76.88
CA ASN A 669 -87.32 73.10 -76.39
C ASN A 669 -87.33 74.36 -77.26
N ASN A 670 -86.19 74.80 -77.81
CA ASN A 670 -86.12 75.89 -78.79
C ASN A 670 -86.89 75.53 -80.07
N VAL A 671 -86.76 74.29 -80.54
CA VAL A 671 -87.53 73.74 -81.66
C VAL A 671 -89.04 73.73 -81.36
N VAL A 672 -89.44 73.38 -80.13
CA VAL A 672 -90.85 73.40 -79.70
C VAL A 672 -91.38 74.83 -79.52
N SER A 673 -90.55 75.75 -79.01
CA SER A 673 -90.92 77.14 -78.69
C SER A 673 -90.99 78.04 -79.93
N SER A 674 -90.15 77.79 -80.95
CA SER A 674 -90.13 78.51 -82.23
C SER A 674 -91.38 78.30 -83.11
N ARG A 675 -92.39 77.62 -82.60
CA ARG A 675 -93.71 77.39 -83.25
C ARG A 675 -94.91 77.90 -82.45
N VAL A 676 -94.71 78.45 -81.26
CA VAL A 676 -95.78 79.08 -80.45
C VAL A 676 -95.83 80.61 -80.68
N ALA A 677 -94.89 81.16 -81.46
CA ALA A 677 -94.97 82.48 -82.09
C ALA A 677 -95.08 82.30 -83.61
#